data_AF-A0A3M1R6J5-F1
#
_entry.id   AF-A0A3M1R6J5-F1
#
_cell.length_a   1.000
_cell.length_b   1.000
_cell.length_c   1.000
_cell.angle_alpha   90.00
_cell.angle_beta   90.00
_cell.angle_gamma   90.00
#
_symmetry.space_group_name_H-M   'P 1'
#
loop_
_entity.id
_entity.type
_entity.pdbx_description
1 polymer ?
#
loop_
_entity_poly.entity_id
_entity_poly.type
_entity_poly.pdbx_seq_one_letter_code
_entity_poly.pdbx_strand_id
1 'polypeptide(L)'
;VLTVDGEEVFRDEKAVSVLPDAAKTHPQWPGDFEQQDLLVYDPHGSVAAFLDEAGIAYTKLEDLDSLPDSGKLLVVGKDAIDATSADSTRFLAWASTGRAVVVLEQREPLRYQALPADMTPDDNEGRTAFIEDTSHPIFRGLAQKDFFTWAGDHVVYRKAYTKPTRGAKSLVQCDLRLARTALAEVPCGRGVMLLSQLVIGEKLDRSAVARWLLVNLMSYGATYRLEYHPVLACTRGMDPLLRRELDAIKVKYEPVDDPTAALAGKGPRIAIIPATPENLQALVAAEDTLADFYADGGYLFLHGLTPEGLDAYNRLTGVDHLIRPFWRERVTMAMPRHPLCAGLTLADVVMRSGERIFGWTRDEYVADNVFSYVVDVDDVLSFARFANDFERNMVNGMVSADAWKYIVNVPVPEDGGPVEFEMELPEPRTIDRIEWIGNTFYYPVTKAALVFDGDEQNAFVFETEPNNEPQEFVVDPPRTGKHVLLRLLEWEIVPDKRAVTGLDNIKLFATRDDDFRRRVRPMLNVGGLVEYKQGSGGIVLCNVKFEQSEPVPENADKKRKILATLLRNLKAPFAEGRTVIAGAPMRYEPIDIAEYCNQYRNEQGWFGDKRYTFADLPVGDQRFAGVPFRIYDFPTSPVPTCIMLGGKGVPGNLPEAVRGIKVGRKADALFFLHTARMDRRRSPRDLADDKRYVMARYVVHYADGQTAVIDLEAEIDIDDYHPETPQPIPGAQLAWVKPYPDGERTAVAYCKQWNNPRPDVEIRSIDLEYGPDRRGVPALLAITAAGLD
;
A
#
# COMPACT_ATOMS: atom_id res chain seq x y z
N VAL A 1 35.30 15.07 20.07
CA VAL A 1 36.69 15.12 19.57
C VAL A 1 37.61 14.52 20.61
N LEU A 2 38.45 13.56 20.21
CA LEU A 2 39.55 12.99 20.99
C LEU A 2 40.85 13.59 20.44
N THR A 3 41.71 14.06 21.35
CA THR A 3 43.04 14.57 21.00
C THR A 3 44.13 13.79 21.75
N VAL A 4 45.27 13.58 21.09
CA VAL A 4 46.50 13.01 21.67
C VAL A 4 47.64 13.95 21.31
N ASP A 5 48.44 14.37 22.30
CA ASP A 5 49.55 15.33 22.16
C ASP A 5 49.17 16.68 21.49
N GLY A 6 47.91 17.07 21.61
CA GLY A 6 47.39 18.31 21.02
C GLY A 6 46.92 18.18 19.57
N GLU A 7 47.07 17.01 18.94
CA GLU A 7 46.49 16.70 17.64
C GLU A 7 45.15 15.99 17.78
N GLU A 8 44.18 16.39 16.96
CA GLU A 8 42.89 15.71 16.85
C GLU A 8 43.08 14.35 16.16
N VAL A 9 42.89 13.27 16.92
CA VAL A 9 43.04 11.89 16.43
C VAL A 9 41.70 11.22 16.12
N PHE A 10 40.59 11.77 16.61
CA PHE A 10 39.25 11.28 16.31
C PHE A 10 38.19 12.37 16.52
N ARG A 11 37.28 12.50 15.56
CA ARG A 11 36.09 13.35 15.67
C ARG A 11 34.87 12.53 15.25
N ASP A 12 33.83 12.66 16.06
CA ASP A 12 32.51 12.13 15.75
C ASP A 12 31.54 13.30 15.87
N GLU A 13 30.82 13.57 14.78
CA GLU A 13 29.78 14.60 14.69
C GLU A 13 28.44 13.90 14.45
N LYS A 14 27.45 14.17 15.30
CA LYS A 14 26.11 13.58 15.18
C LYS A 14 25.07 14.65 14.97
N ALA A 15 24.26 14.48 13.94
CA ALA A 15 23.10 15.34 13.70
C ALA A 15 21.97 14.97 14.67
N VAL A 16 21.64 15.86 15.61
CA VAL A 16 20.46 15.72 16.49
C VAL A 16 19.26 16.44 15.89
N SER A 17 18.05 15.95 16.15
CA SER A 17 16.81 16.66 15.82
C SER A 17 16.36 17.47 17.02
N VAL A 18 16.10 18.76 16.82
CA VAL A 18 15.54 19.64 17.83
C VAL A 18 14.14 20.02 17.38
N LEU A 19 13.14 19.40 18.00
CA LEU A 19 11.73 19.70 17.74
C LEU A 19 11.23 20.72 18.76
N PRO A 20 10.42 21.71 18.34
CA PRO A 20 9.81 22.62 19.27
C PRO A 20 8.75 21.90 20.11
N ASP A 21 8.42 22.45 21.26
CA ASP A 21 7.52 21.82 22.22
C ASP A 21 6.09 21.78 21.64
N ALA A 22 5.65 20.60 21.19
CA ALA A 22 4.35 20.40 20.56
C ALA A 22 3.17 20.88 21.43
N ALA A 23 3.33 20.87 22.77
CA ALA A 23 2.31 21.37 23.70
C ALA A 23 2.19 22.90 23.69
N LYS A 24 3.21 23.63 23.23
CA LYS A 24 3.28 25.10 23.25
C LYS A 24 3.24 25.72 21.87
N THR A 25 3.72 25.00 20.86
CA THR A 25 3.87 25.48 19.49
C THR A 25 3.14 24.52 18.56
N HIS A 26 1.84 24.73 18.41
CA HIS A 26 1.02 23.91 17.54
C HIS A 26 0.34 24.74 16.44
N PRO A 27 1.09 25.26 15.46
CA PRO A 27 0.57 26.19 14.45
C PRO A 27 -0.50 25.59 13.51
N GLN A 28 -0.86 24.32 13.69
CA GLN A 28 -1.65 23.51 12.77
C GLN A 28 -2.87 22.87 13.41
N TRP A 29 -2.95 22.91 14.74
CA TRP A 29 -4.18 22.50 15.40
C TRP A 29 -5.26 23.47 14.92
N PRO A 30 -6.39 23.00 14.37
CA PRO A 30 -7.42 23.89 13.90
C PRO A 30 -7.91 24.75 15.06
N GLY A 31 -7.68 26.07 14.98
CA GLY A 31 -8.06 26.99 16.06
C GLY A 31 -9.58 27.11 16.27
N ASP A 32 -10.35 26.58 15.33
CA ASP A 32 -11.81 26.49 15.33
C ASP A 32 -12.35 25.16 15.89
N PHE A 33 -11.48 24.24 16.34
CA PHE A 33 -11.91 22.99 16.96
C PHE A 33 -12.44 23.24 18.39
N GLU A 34 -13.71 22.91 18.62
CA GLU A 34 -14.32 23.03 19.95
C GLU A 34 -14.15 21.74 20.76
N GLN A 35 -14.37 21.81 22.07
CA GLN A 35 -14.23 20.66 22.97
C GLN A 35 -15.05 19.43 22.51
N GLN A 36 -16.25 19.64 21.97
CA GLN A 36 -17.12 18.56 21.49
C GLN A 36 -16.67 17.91 20.18
N ASP A 37 -15.76 18.55 19.43
CA ASP A 37 -15.28 18.06 18.14
C ASP A 37 -14.20 16.98 18.31
N LEU A 38 -13.40 17.06 19.38
CA LEU A 38 -12.34 16.11 19.73
C LEU A 38 -12.82 15.15 20.83
N LEU A 39 -13.10 13.92 20.44
CA LEU A 39 -13.44 12.84 21.35
C LEU A 39 -12.17 12.05 21.73
N VAL A 40 -12.01 11.70 23.00
CA VAL A 40 -10.86 10.93 23.48
C VAL A 40 -11.32 9.76 24.33
N TYR A 41 -11.01 8.55 23.89
CA TYR A 41 -11.13 7.34 24.70
C TYR A 41 -9.71 6.84 25.03
N ASP A 42 -9.27 7.07 26.26
CA ASP A 42 -7.88 6.84 26.69
C ASP A 42 -7.83 6.26 28.10
N PRO A 43 -8.05 4.94 28.26
CA PRO A 43 -8.10 4.29 29.58
C PRO A 43 -6.78 4.37 30.36
N HIS A 44 -5.66 4.62 29.68
CA HIS A 44 -4.36 4.80 30.31
C HIS A 44 -4.02 6.26 30.66
N GLY A 45 -4.78 7.24 30.17
CA GLY A 45 -4.64 8.66 30.48
C GLY A 45 -3.43 9.37 29.86
N SER A 46 -2.62 8.70 29.04
CA SER A 46 -1.42 9.29 28.41
C SER A 46 -1.74 10.38 27.39
N VAL A 47 -2.81 10.21 26.61
CA VAL A 47 -3.30 11.21 25.65
C VAL A 47 -3.95 12.36 26.40
N ALA A 48 -4.82 12.05 27.37
CA ALA A 48 -5.49 13.06 28.19
C ALA A 48 -4.48 14.00 28.88
N ALA A 49 -3.46 13.43 29.54
CA ALA A 49 -2.42 14.20 30.21
C ALA A 49 -1.63 15.11 29.24
N PHE A 50 -1.35 14.63 28.03
CA PHE A 50 -0.69 15.44 26.99
C PHE A 50 -1.59 16.58 26.49
N LEU A 51 -2.87 16.32 26.26
CA LEU A 51 -3.81 17.35 25.80
C LEU A 51 -4.03 18.43 26.86
N ASP A 52 -4.10 18.06 28.14
CA ASP A 52 -4.17 18.99 29.27
C ASP A 52 -2.90 19.86 29.36
N GLU A 53 -1.71 19.27 29.19
CA GLU A 53 -0.42 19.99 29.11
C GLU A 53 -0.41 20.97 27.91
N ALA A 54 -0.99 20.57 26.79
CA ALA A 54 -1.06 21.35 25.55
C ALA A 54 -2.18 22.41 25.53
N GLY A 55 -3.07 22.42 26.54
CA GLY A 55 -4.24 23.30 26.56
C GLY A 55 -5.25 23.03 25.44
N ILE A 56 -5.31 21.80 24.91
CA ILE A 56 -6.24 21.39 23.87
C ILE A 56 -7.50 20.82 24.54
N ALA A 57 -8.64 21.47 24.34
CA ALA A 57 -9.91 21.00 24.91
C ALA A 57 -10.42 19.74 24.18
N TYR A 58 -10.93 18.78 24.95
CA TYR A 58 -11.51 17.54 24.43
C TYR A 58 -12.70 17.05 25.26
N THR A 59 -13.49 16.16 24.66
CA THR A 59 -14.55 15.41 25.33
C THR A 59 -14.05 14.01 25.64
N LYS A 60 -13.89 13.70 26.93
CA LYS A 60 -13.56 12.36 27.39
C LYS A 60 -14.75 11.42 27.16
N LEU A 61 -14.47 10.26 26.58
CA LEU A 61 -15.42 9.15 26.49
C LEU A 61 -15.14 8.14 27.60
N GLU A 62 -16.19 7.64 28.25
CA GLU A 62 -16.08 6.58 29.27
C GLU A 62 -16.13 5.17 28.66
N ASP A 63 -16.73 5.03 27.47
CA ASP A 63 -16.81 3.80 26.69
C ASP A 63 -16.81 4.08 25.19
N LEU A 64 -16.82 3.02 24.38
CA LEU A 64 -16.86 3.07 22.92
C LEU A 64 -18.20 2.57 22.35
N ASP A 65 -19.20 2.34 23.19
CA ASP A 65 -20.47 1.72 22.78
C ASP A 65 -21.40 2.70 22.08
N SER A 66 -21.33 3.98 22.46
CA SER A 66 -22.03 5.07 21.76
C SER A 66 -21.08 6.22 21.45
N LEU A 67 -20.76 6.39 20.16
CA LEU A 67 -19.94 7.51 19.70
C LEU A 67 -20.84 8.72 19.37
N PRO A 68 -20.61 9.90 19.98
CA PRO A 68 -21.37 11.11 19.70
C PRO A 68 -21.34 11.50 18.22
N ASP A 69 -22.50 11.90 17.69
CA ASP A 69 -22.63 12.40 16.31
C ASP A 69 -22.02 13.79 16.12
N SER A 70 -21.90 14.59 17.20
CA SER A 70 -21.30 15.92 17.16
C SER A 70 -19.78 15.90 16.98
N GLY A 71 -19.12 14.78 17.28
CA GLY A 71 -17.67 14.65 17.15
C GLY A 71 -17.21 14.67 15.70
N LYS A 72 -16.04 15.25 15.45
CA LYS A 72 -15.36 15.28 14.15
C LYS A 72 -14.14 14.36 14.11
N LEU A 73 -13.45 14.23 15.25
CA LEU A 73 -12.24 13.44 15.42
C LEU A 73 -12.32 12.62 16.70
N LEU A 74 -12.00 11.33 16.62
CA LEU A 74 -11.84 10.43 17.77
C LEU A 74 -10.38 10.01 17.90
N VAL A 75 -9.80 10.15 19.08
CA VAL A 75 -8.51 9.55 19.44
C VAL A 75 -8.75 8.38 20.39
N VAL A 76 -8.29 7.20 19.97
CA VAL A 76 -8.28 5.97 20.77
C VAL A 76 -6.86 5.77 21.29
N GLY A 77 -6.71 5.90 22.61
CA GLY A 77 -5.45 5.77 23.32
C GLY A 77 -4.85 4.37 23.22
N LYS A 78 -3.63 4.22 23.74
CA LYS A 78 -2.91 2.93 23.71
C LYS A 78 -3.68 1.85 24.47
N ASP A 79 -3.61 0.61 24.01
CA ASP A 79 -4.19 -0.57 24.69
C ASP A 79 -5.66 -0.39 25.12
N ALA A 80 -6.43 0.38 24.36
CA ALA A 80 -7.81 0.73 24.63
C ALA A 80 -8.82 -0.25 24.00
N ILE A 81 -8.37 -1.04 23.01
CA ILE A 81 -9.19 -2.04 22.32
C ILE A 81 -8.93 -3.40 22.96
N ASP A 82 -10.00 -4.11 23.33
CA ASP A 82 -9.92 -5.46 23.84
C ASP A 82 -10.00 -6.52 22.72
N ALA A 83 -9.66 -7.76 23.06
CA ALA A 83 -9.63 -8.87 22.10
C ALA A 83 -11.01 -9.13 21.45
N THR A 84 -12.10 -8.87 22.18
CA THR A 84 -13.48 -9.12 21.75
C THR A 84 -14.06 -8.04 20.85
N SER A 85 -13.41 -6.88 20.76
CA SER A 85 -13.82 -5.74 19.94
C SER A 85 -12.83 -5.40 18.82
N ALA A 86 -11.73 -6.16 18.69
CA ALA A 86 -10.71 -5.94 17.66
C ALA A 86 -11.22 -6.11 16.21
N ASP A 87 -12.34 -6.80 16.00
CA ASP A 87 -12.99 -6.99 14.68
C ASP A 87 -14.21 -6.09 14.47
N SER A 88 -14.58 -5.29 15.47
CA SER A 88 -15.76 -4.44 15.42
C SER A 88 -15.62 -3.35 14.37
N THR A 89 -16.62 -3.20 13.51
CA THR A 89 -16.69 -2.14 12.49
C THR A 89 -17.01 -0.76 13.03
N ARG A 90 -17.21 -0.56 14.35
CA ARG A 90 -17.68 0.72 14.93
C ARG A 90 -16.88 1.95 14.49
N PHE A 91 -15.55 1.86 14.46
CA PHE A 91 -14.69 2.96 14.05
C PHE A 91 -14.81 3.23 12.55
N LEU A 92 -14.80 2.16 11.75
CA LEU A 92 -14.99 2.22 10.30
C LEU A 92 -16.36 2.85 9.96
N ALA A 93 -17.44 2.42 10.63
CA ALA A 93 -18.79 2.94 10.45
C ALA A 93 -18.88 4.43 10.83
N TRP A 94 -18.30 4.82 11.96
CA TRP A 94 -18.31 6.22 12.40
C TRP A 94 -17.47 7.10 11.45
N ALA A 95 -16.27 6.67 11.06
CA ALA A 95 -15.43 7.37 10.09
C ALA A 95 -16.10 7.50 8.72
N SER A 96 -16.86 6.47 8.27
CA SER A 96 -17.53 6.43 6.95
C SER A 96 -18.37 7.67 6.62
N THR A 97 -18.89 8.32 7.66
CA THR A 97 -19.75 9.50 7.58
C THR A 97 -19.01 10.83 7.35
N GLY A 98 -17.69 10.80 7.15
CA GLY A 98 -16.88 12.01 6.95
C GLY A 98 -16.06 12.46 8.17
N ARG A 99 -15.88 11.56 9.13
CA ARG A 99 -15.17 11.80 10.41
C ARG A 99 -13.81 11.11 10.40
N ALA A 100 -12.93 11.47 11.34
CA ALA A 100 -11.60 10.90 11.45
C ALA A 100 -11.42 10.11 12.75
N VAL A 101 -10.78 8.94 12.69
CA VAL A 101 -10.40 8.16 13.87
C VAL A 101 -8.88 7.95 13.88
N VAL A 102 -8.22 8.32 14.98
CA VAL A 102 -6.80 8.03 15.24
C VAL A 102 -6.74 6.91 16.26
N VAL A 103 -6.20 5.76 15.88
CA VAL A 103 -6.00 4.62 16.78
C VAL A 103 -4.51 4.50 17.06
N LEU A 104 -4.12 4.69 18.32
CA LEU A 104 -2.74 4.50 18.77
C LEU A 104 -2.40 3.02 18.96
N GLU A 105 -1.18 2.70 19.36
CA GLU A 105 -0.70 1.32 19.46
C GLU A 105 -1.56 0.44 20.38
N GLN A 106 -1.78 -0.83 20.01
CA GLN A 106 -2.68 -1.73 20.73
C GLN A 106 -2.04 -3.10 20.94
N ARG A 107 -2.29 -3.70 22.11
CA ARG A 107 -2.09 -5.14 22.32
C ARG A 107 -3.00 -5.99 21.45
N GLU A 108 -4.23 -5.54 21.18
CA GLU A 108 -5.18 -6.19 20.29
C GLU A 108 -5.53 -5.26 19.12
N PRO A 109 -4.65 -5.13 18.11
CA PRO A 109 -4.90 -4.23 16.99
C PRO A 109 -6.15 -4.63 16.20
N LEU A 110 -6.78 -3.64 15.56
CA LEU A 110 -7.93 -3.86 14.70
C LEU A 110 -7.61 -4.90 13.61
N ARG A 111 -8.56 -5.77 13.28
CA ARG A 111 -8.37 -6.85 12.31
C ARG A 111 -9.67 -7.23 11.61
N TYR A 112 -9.55 -7.98 10.52
CA TYR A 112 -10.68 -8.53 9.77
C TYR A 112 -11.68 -7.44 9.34
N GLN A 113 -12.95 -7.57 9.71
CA GLN A 113 -14.01 -6.66 9.27
C GLN A 113 -13.86 -5.23 9.79
N ALA A 114 -13.09 -5.00 10.85
CA ALA A 114 -12.76 -3.65 11.30
C ALA A 114 -11.94 -2.85 10.28
N LEU A 115 -11.32 -3.53 9.30
CA LEU A 115 -10.43 -2.93 8.32
C LEU A 115 -11.02 -3.06 6.90
N PRO A 116 -11.25 -1.94 6.18
CA PRO A 116 -11.59 -1.97 4.75
C PRO A 116 -10.33 -2.16 3.87
N ALA A 117 -9.29 -2.83 4.39
CA ALA A 117 -7.98 -2.97 3.78
C ALA A 117 -7.40 -4.36 4.04
N ASP A 118 -6.50 -4.83 3.17
CA ASP A 118 -5.84 -6.13 3.31
C ASP A 118 -4.65 -6.07 4.27
N MET A 119 -4.97 -5.80 5.52
CA MET A 119 -4.02 -5.64 6.60
C MET A 119 -4.31 -6.66 7.70
N THR A 120 -3.26 -7.27 8.24
CA THR A 120 -3.35 -8.16 9.39
C THR A 120 -2.23 -7.80 10.37
N PRO A 121 -2.51 -7.64 11.67
CA PRO A 121 -1.46 -7.37 12.64
C PRO A 121 -0.51 -8.57 12.73
N ASP A 122 0.77 -8.28 12.92
CA ASP A 122 1.81 -9.29 13.13
C ASP A 122 2.26 -9.30 14.61
N ASP A 123 3.06 -10.29 15.01
CA ASP A 123 3.71 -10.30 16.32
C ASP A 123 5.18 -9.89 16.18
N ASN A 124 5.40 -8.58 16.08
CA ASN A 124 6.73 -7.99 15.89
C ASN A 124 6.98 -6.77 16.78
N GLU A 125 8.26 -6.46 17.00
CA GLU A 125 8.73 -5.24 17.67
C GLU A 125 9.96 -4.74 16.94
N GLY A 126 10.08 -3.43 16.72
CA GLY A 126 11.25 -2.86 16.07
C GLY A 126 11.65 -1.49 16.59
N ARG A 127 12.91 -1.18 16.28
CA ARG A 127 13.64 0.00 16.77
C ARG A 127 13.93 1.01 15.65
N THR A 128 13.58 0.66 14.41
CA THR A 128 13.77 1.49 13.23
C THR A 128 12.56 1.35 12.31
N ALA A 129 12.02 2.48 11.88
CA ALA A 129 10.94 2.55 10.91
C ALA A 129 11.25 3.64 9.87
N PHE A 130 10.54 3.63 8.74
CA PHE A 130 10.83 4.52 7.63
C PHE A 130 9.60 5.22 7.08
N ILE A 131 9.70 6.54 6.91
CA ILE A 131 8.65 7.36 6.32
C ILE A 131 8.56 7.01 4.83
N GLU A 132 7.34 6.84 4.31
CA GLU A 132 7.11 6.56 2.88
C GLU A 132 7.18 7.82 2.03
N ASP A 133 6.64 8.92 2.56
CA ASP A 133 6.52 10.20 1.89
C ASP A 133 6.69 11.32 2.93
N THR A 134 7.88 11.93 2.98
CA THR A 134 8.21 13.00 3.93
C THR A 134 7.44 14.29 3.68
N SER A 135 6.77 14.44 2.53
CA SER A 135 5.94 15.60 2.22
C SER A 135 4.52 15.49 2.78
N HIS A 136 4.10 14.29 3.22
CA HIS A 136 2.78 14.07 3.78
C HIS A 136 2.54 14.95 5.02
N PRO A 137 1.36 15.58 5.19
CA PRO A 137 1.10 16.50 6.30
C PRO A 137 1.38 15.93 7.70
N ILE A 138 1.15 14.62 7.89
CA ILE A 138 1.44 13.91 9.15
C ILE A 138 2.92 13.96 9.56
N PHE A 139 3.85 14.11 8.61
CA PHE A 139 5.30 14.15 8.88
C PHE A 139 5.90 15.55 8.85
N ARG A 140 5.06 16.60 8.77
CA ARG A 140 5.56 17.98 8.73
C ARG A 140 6.44 18.26 9.96
N GLY A 141 7.65 18.76 9.70
CA GLY A 141 8.65 19.04 10.74
C GLY A 141 9.41 17.81 11.25
N LEU A 142 9.06 16.61 10.78
CA LEU A 142 9.77 15.36 11.07
C LEU A 142 10.62 14.95 9.86
N ALA A 143 11.74 14.31 10.15
CA ALA A 143 12.66 13.75 9.17
C ALA A 143 12.75 12.23 9.33
N GLN A 144 13.30 11.58 8.31
CA GLN A 144 13.53 10.15 8.29
C GLN A 144 14.28 9.61 9.53
N LYS A 145 15.26 10.38 10.03
CA LYS A 145 16.05 10.04 11.22
C LYS A 145 15.25 10.04 12.54
N ASP A 146 14.08 10.68 12.58
CA ASP A 146 13.26 10.77 13.80
C ASP A 146 12.54 9.45 14.12
N PHE A 147 12.56 8.50 13.19
CA PHE A 147 11.98 7.15 13.33
C PHE A 147 13.05 6.08 13.61
N PHE A 148 14.17 6.49 14.20
CA PHE A 148 15.29 5.63 14.61
C PHE A 148 15.49 5.72 16.12
N THR A 149 15.21 4.63 16.85
CA THR A 149 15.35 4.45 18.31
C THR A 149 14.72 5.55 19.17
N TRP A 150 13.57 5.27 19.79
CA TRP A 150 12.91 6.25 20.68
C TRP A 150 13.35 6.16 22.15
N ALA A 151 13.08 7.22 22.91
CA ALA A 151 13.53 7.34 24.30
C ALA A 151 13.01 6.20 25.20
N GLY A 152 13.87 5.73 26.12
CA GLY A 152 13.59 4.62 27.03
C GLY A 152 14.21 3.31 26.55
N ASP A 153 13.40 2.44 25.97
CA ASP A 153 13.76 1.07 25.55
C ASP A 153 14.15 0.95 24.06
N HIS A 154 14.28 2.09 23.37
CA HIS A 154 14.60 2.19 21.94
C HIS A 154 13.51 1.70 20.99
N VAL A 155 12.37 1.25 21.49
CA VAL A 155 11.29 0.71 20.66
C VAL A 155 10.55 1.83 19.94
N VAL A 156 10.29 1.63 18.64
CA VAL A 156 9.58 2.57 17.76
C VAL A 156 8.19 2.04 17.42
N TYR A 157 8.01 0.73 17.26
CA TYR A 157 6.70 0.12 16.95
C TYR A 157 6.56 -1.29 17.54
N ARG A 158 5.31 -1.73 17.70
CA ARG A 158 4.92 -3.11 18.06
C ARG A 158 3.71 -3.55 17.25
N LYS A 159 3.61 -4.82 16.91
CA LYS A 159 2.48 -5.43 16.19
C LYS A 159 2.10 -4.70 14.88
N ALA A 160 3.11 -4.23 14.14
CA ALA A 160 2.92 -3.58 12.86
C ALA A 160 2.18 -4.48 11.87
N TYR A 161 1.30 -3.88 11.08
CA TYR A 161 0.46 -4.61 10.14
C TYR A 161 1.24 -5.11 8.93
N THR A 162 0.77 -6.19 8.29
CA THR A 162 1.13 -6.48 6.91
C THR A 162 0.90 -5.24 6.04
N LYS A 163 1.87 -4.91 5.19
CA LYS A 163 1.76 -3.74 4.32
C LYS A 163 0.56 -3.91 3.36
N PRO A 164 -0.38 -2.96 3.31
CA PRO A 164 -1.56 -3.07 2.46
C PRO A 164 -1.17 -3.04 0.98
N THR A 165 -1.91 -3.78 0.16
CA THR A 165 -1.91 -3.63 -1.30
C THR A 165 -3.18 -2.95 -1.81
N ARG A 166 -4.22 -2.87 -0.97
CA ARG A 166 -5.54 -2.31 -1.27
C ARG A 166 -6.22 -1.77 -0.01
N GLY A 167 -7.08 -0.77 -0.19
CA GLY A 167 -7.91 -0.19 0.87
C GLY A 167 -7.19 0.72 1.89
N ALA A 168 -5.85 0.73 1.89
CA ALA A 168 -5.06 1.59 2.76
C ALA A 168 -3.74 2.03 2.12
N LYS A 169 -3.18 3.13 2.62
CA LYS A 169 -1.87 3.66 2.26
C LYS A 169 -0.92 3.52 3.45
N SER A 170 0.22 2.87 3.24
CA SER A 170 1.30 2.86 4.24
C SER A 170 1.97 4.24 4.29
N LEU A 171 2.10 4.78 5.49
CA LEU A 171 2.76 6.06 5.76
C LEU A 171 4.12 5.86 6.43
N VAL A 172 4.23 4.86 7.30
CA VAL A 172 5.50 4.42 7.89
C VAL A 172 5.66 2.92 7.69
N GLN A 173 6.65 2.52 6.89
CA GLN A 173 7.02 1.13 6.64
C GLN A 173 8.11 0.65 7.61
N CYS A 174 8.16 -0.63 7.92
CA CYS A 174 9.08 -1.18 8.90
C CYS A 174 9.29 -2.69 8.74
N ASP A 175 10.09 -3.24 9.64
CA ASP A 175 10.40 -4.67 9.76
C ASP A 175 11.18 -5.25 8.57
N LEU A 176 11.39 -6.56 8.59
CA LEU A 176 12.13 -7.31 7.58
C LEU A 176 11.64 -6.97 6.17
N ARG A 177 12.57 -6.51 5.33
CA ARG A 177 12.34 -6.13 3.92
C ARG A 177 11.28 -5.04 3.74
N LEU A 178 10.99 -4.25 4.78
CA LEU A 178 9.96 -3.20 4.78
C LEU A 178 8.56 -3.75 4.42
N ALA A 179 8.28 -5.01 4.78
CA ALA A 179 7.06 -5.72 4.46
C ALA A 179 5.88 -5.41 5.41
N ARG A 180 6.12 -4.55 6.41
CA ARG A 180 5.14 -4.16 7.42
C ARG A 180 4.93 -2.65 7.43
N THR A 181 3.80 -2.23 7.97
CA THR A 181 3.44 -0.81 8.15
C THR A 181 3.12 -0.53 9.61
N ALA A 182 3.86 0.41 10.21
CA ALA A 182 3.65 0.87 11.58
C ALA A 182 2.66 2.04 11.65
N LEU A 183 2.40 2.72 10.53
CA LEU A 183 1.37 3.74 10.43
C LEU A 183 0.70 3.67 9.06
N ALA A 184 -0.62 3.56 9.04
CA ALA A 184 -1.41 3.50 7.81
C ALA A 184 -2.56 4.52 7.82
N GLU A 185 -2.81 5.09 6.65
CA GLU A 185 -4.03 5.84 6.35
C GLU A 185 -5.03 4.91 5.67
N VAL A 186 -6.24 4.85 6.20
CA VAL A 186 -7.30 3.96 5.74
C VAL A 186 -8.53 4.81 5.41
N PRO A 187 -8.75 5.18 4.14
CA PRO A 187 -9.95 5.87 3.72
C PRO A 187 -11.20 5.04 4.06
N CYS A 188 -12.20 5.69 4.65
CA CYS A 188 -13.42 5.05 5.12
C CYS A 188 -14.61 5.88 4.67
N GLY A 189 -15.38 5.43 3.67
CA GLY A 189 -16.48 6.23 3.11
C GLY A 189 -16.00 7.64 2.72
N ARG A 190 -16.50 8.69 3.39
CA ARG A 190 -16.02 10.08 3.22
C ARG A 190 -14.94 10.52 4.21
N GLY A 191 -14.66 9.73 5.25
CA GLY A 191 -13.69 10.02 6.31
C GLY A 191 -12.45 9.13 6.24
N VAL A 192 -11.76 8.97 7.38
CA VAL A 192 -10.46 8.28 7.46
C VAL A 192 -10.22 7.63 8.82
N MET A 193 -9.53 6.50 8.82
CA MET A 193 -8.86 5.98 10.02
C MET A 193 -7.34 6.09 9.85
N LEU A 194 -6.66 6.62 10.85
CA LEU A 194 -5.21 6.64 10.97
C LEU A 194 -4.82 5.59 12.01
N LEU A 195 -4.30 4.46 11.53
CA LEU A 195 -3.99 3.31 12.37
C LEU A 195 -2.50 3.28 12.66
N SER A 196 -2.12 3.55 13.90
CA SER A 196 -0.75 3.57 14.38
C SER A 196 -0.45 2.36 15.25
N GLN A 197 0.70 1.76 15.00
CA GLN A 197 1.39 0.78 15.82
C GLN A 197 2.79 1.28 16.21
N LEU A 198 3.11 2.54 15.88
CA LEU A 198 4.18 3.29 16.52
C LEU A 198 3.80 3.52 17.98
N VAL A 199 4.77 3.41 18.91
CA VAL A 199 4.54 3.51 20.37
C VAL A 199 4.34 4.96 20.83
N ILE A 200 3.40 5.66 20.20
CA ILE A 200 3.13 7.07 20.41
C ILE A 200 2.60 7.27 21.82
N GLY A 201 1.51 6.60 22.18
CA GLY A 201 0.84 6.75 23.47
C GLY A 201 1.75 6.44 24.65
N GLU A 202 2.55 5.38 24.54
CA GLU A 202 3.52 4.97 25.55
C GLU A 202 4.60 6.04 25.80
N LYS A 203 4.99 6.78 24.75
CA LYS A 203 6.14 7.70 24.81
C LYS A 203 5.73 9.18 24.86
N LEU A 204 4.45 9.52 25.01
CA LEU A 204 3.99 10.91 25.08
C LEU A 204 4.63 11.70 26.23
N ASP A 205 5.06 11.05 27.31
CA ASP A 205 5.69 11.72 28.46
C ASP A 205 7.17 12.11 28.22
N ARG A 206 7.83 11.54 27.21
CA ARG A 206 9.29 11.65 27.05
C ARG A 206 9.82 11.79 25.62
N SER A 207 9.03 11.50 24.59
CA SER A 207 9.44 11.57 23.19
C SER A 207 8.84 12.79 22.51
N ALA A 208 9.69 13.75 22.14
CA ALA A 208 9.28 14.92 21.36
C ALA A 208 8.69 14.50 19.99
N VAL A 209 9.24 13.44 19.38
CA VAL A 209 8.73 12.88 18.11
C VAL A 209 7.32 12.33 18.30
N ALA A 210 7.05 11.59 19.38
CA ALA A 210 5.72 11.03 19.65
C ALA A 210 4.68 12.15 19.87
N ARG A 211 5.02 13.16 20.68
CA ARG A 211 4.18 14.35 20.91
C ARG A 211 3.87 15.06 19.60
N TRP A 212 4.90 15.34 18.79
CA TRP A 212 4.76 16.03 17.51
C TRP A 212 3.96 15.22 16.49
N LEU A 213 4.15 13.90 16.45
CA LEU A 213 3.43 13.03 15.55
C LEU A 213 1.94 12.90 15.92
N LEU A 214 1.58 12.83 17.20
CA LEU A 214 0.18 12.82 17.63
C LEU A 214 -0.55 14.08 17.15
N VAL A 215 0.06 15.23 17.37
CA VAL A 215 -0.31 16.55 16.85
C VAL A 215 -0.49 16.53 15.31
N ASN A 216 0.50 15.98 14.61
CA ASN A 216 0.49 15.50 13.22
C ASN A 216 -0.85 14.87 12.80
N LEU A 217 -1.13 13.74 13.45
CA LEU A 217 -2.25 12.85 13.16
C LEU A 217 -3.59 13.53 13.42
N MET A 218 -3.73 14.21 14.57
CA MET A 218 -4.97 14.87 14.93
C MET A 218 -5.29 16.02 13.97
N SER A 219 -4.31 16.85 13.62
CA SER A 219 -4.51 17.98 12.69
C SER A 219 -4.88 17.50 11.28
N TYR A 220 -4.20 16.48 10.80
CA TYR A 220 -4.52 15.87 9.52
C TYR A 220 -5.93 15.26 9.54
N GLY A 221 -6.29 14.50 10.58
CA GLY A 221 -7.62 13.92 10.74
C GLY A 221 -8.72 14.98 10.79
N ALA A 222 -8.52 16.06 11.55
CA ALA A 222 -9.48 17.15 11.67
C ALA A 222 -9.75 17.88 10.34
N THR A 223 -8.72 18.00 9.49
CA THR A 223 -8.79 18.67 8.19
C THR A 223 -9.02 17.71 7.02
N TYR A 224 -9.06 16.39 7.28
CA TYR A 224 -9.13 15.39 6.23
C TYR A 224 -10.37 15.56 5.37
N ARG A 225 -10.16 15.53 4.05
CA ARG A 225 -11.23 15.46 3.05
C ARG A 225 -10.86 14.39 2.04
N LEU A 226 -11.76 13.45 1.81
CA LEU A 226 -11.62 12.55 0.69
C LEU A 226 -11.89 13.33 -0.60
N GLU A 227 -10.84 13.54 -1.38
CA GLU A 227 -10.89 14.27 -2.63
C GLU A 227 -10.59 13.32 -3.79
N TYR A 228 -11.40 13.42 -4.85
CA TYR A 228 -11.17 12.76 -6.12
C TYR A 228 -11.11 13.79 -7.23
N HIS A 229 -10.21 13.59 -8.18
CA HIS A 229 -10.08 14.42 -9.36
C HIS A 229 -10.78 13.73 -10.54
N PRO A 230 -11.61 14.45 -11.32
CA PRO A 230 -12.15 13.92 -12.57
C PRO A 230 -11.03 13.41 -13.47
N VAL A 231 -11.26 12.27 -14.13
CA VAL A 231 -10.28 11.66 -15.03
C VAL A 231 -10.87 11.62 -16.43
N LEU A 232 -10.20 12.27 -17.38
CA LEU A 232 -10.54 12.22 -18.79
C LEU A 232 -9.43 11.46 -19.53
N ALA A 233 -9.79 10.49 -20.37
CA ALA A 233 -8.83 9.70 -21.12
C ALA A 233 -9.00 9.90 -22.62
N CYS A 234 -7.94 10.34 -23.30
CA CYS A 234 -7.93 10.52 -24.74
C CYS A 234 -7.86 9.16 -25.46
N THR A 235 -8.89 8.80 -26.21
CA THR A 235 -8.98 7.53 -26.96
C THR A 235 -8.14 7.55 -28.25
N ARG A 236 -7.88 8.74 -28.80
CA ARG A 236 -7.09 8.91 -30.03
C ARG A 236 -5.65 8.46 -29.80
N GLY A 237 -5.24 7.43 -30.55
CA GLY A 237 -3.90 6.84 -30.44
C GLY A 237 -3.70 6.00 -29.18
N MET A 238 -4.77 5.65 -28.45
CA MET A 238 -4.66 4.82 -27.24
C MET A 238 -4.37 3.36 -27.60
N ASP A 239 -3.28 2.83 -27.04
CA ASP A 239 -2.94 1.40 -27.13
C ASP A 239 -4.07 0.55 -26.51
N PRO A 240 -4.60 -0.46 -27.23
CA PRO A 240 -5.57 -1.42 -26.67
C PRO A 240 -5.10 -2.07 -25.36
N LEU A 241 -3.80 -2.28 -25.16
CA LEU A 241 -3.25 -2.82 -23.92
C LEU A 241 -3.36 -1.81 -22.79
N LEU A 242 -3.04 -0.53 -23.00
CA LEU A 242 -3.23 0.51 -21.98
C LEU A 242 -4.71 0.57 -21.55
N ARG A 243 -5.64 0.57 -22.52
CA ARG A 243 -7.08 0.58 -22.22
C ARG A 243 -7.49 -0.64 -21.39
N ARG A 244 -7.03 -1.85 -21.78
CA ARG A 244 -7.26 -3.08 -21.03
C ARG A 244 -6.77 -2.96 -19.59
N GLU A 245 -5.59 -2.38 -19.37
CA GLU A 245 -5.03 -2.24 -18.03
C GLU A 245 -5.75 -1.17 -17.19
N LEU A 246 -6.18 -0.04 -17.78
CA LEU A 246 -7.03 0.96 -17.10
C LEU A 246 -8.34 0.32 -16.62
N ASP A 247 -8.98 -0.48 -17.47
CA ASP A 247 -10.20 -1.20 -17.13
C ASP A 247 -9.93 -2.28 -16.06
N ALA A 248 -8.80 -3.00 -16.16
CA ALA A 248 -8.42 -4.05 -15.21
C ALA A 248 -8.14 -3.51 -13.80
N ILE A 249 -7.50 -2.32 -13.70
CA ILE A 249 -7.30 -1.64 -12.41
C ILE A 249 -8.58 -0.95 -11.91
N LYS A 250 -9.63 -0.88 -12.73
CA LYS A 250 -10.94 -0.28 -12.43
C LYS A 250 -10.87 1.22 -12.13
N VAL A 251 -9.97 1.97 -12.75
CA VAL A 251 -10.01 3.43 -12.64
C VAL A 251 -11.26 3.95 -13.36
N LYS A 252 -11.99 4.90 -12.77
CA LYS A 252 -13.13 5.55 -13.42
C LYS A 252 -12.61 6.72 -14.26
N TYR A 253 -12.92 6.73 -15.54
CA TYR A 253 -12.54 7.79 -16.46
C TYR A 253 -13.63 8.04 -17.50
N GLU A 254 -13.69 9.27 -18.00
CA GLU A 254 -14.52 9.67 -19.13
C GLU A 254 -13.68 9.62 -20.43
N PRO A 255 -14.07 8.84 -21.45
CA PRO A 255 -13.36 8.80 -22.72
C PRO A 255 -13.66 10.06 -23.56
N VAL A 256 -12.62 10.63 -24.16
CA VAL A 256 -12.72 11.75 -25.11
C VAL A 256 -11.84 11.49 -26.34
N ASP A 257 -12.23 12.01 -27.51
CA ASP A 257 -11.54 11.71 -28.77
C ASP A 257 -10.40 12.70 -29.12
N ASP A 258 -10.16 13.69 -28.27
CA ASP A 258 -9.15 14.73 -28.48
C ASP A 258 -8.39 15.08 -27.18
N PRO A 259 -7.05 15.25 -27.22
CA PRO A 259 -6.26 15.53 -26.04
C PRO A 259 -6.55 16.91 -25.42
N THR A 260 -6.98 17.91 -26.19
CA THR A 260 -7.34 19.23 -25.64
C THR A 260 -8.70 19.20 -24.96
N ALA A 261 -9.63 18.37 -25.44
CA ALA A 261 -10.89 18.11 -24.76
C ALA A 261 -10.68 17.47 -23.38
N ALA A 262 -9.64 16.63 -23.21
CA ALA A 262 -9.28 16.07 -21.92
C ALA A 262 -8.81 17.13 -20.90
N LEU A 263 -8.44 18.34 -21.36
CA LEU A 263 -8.03 19.46 -20.52
C LEU A 263 -9.22 20.34 -20.08
N ALA A 264 -10.40 20.16 -20.68
CA ALA A 264 -11.54 21.05 -20.43
C ALA A 264 -12.05 20.95 -18.98
N GLY A 265 -12.64 22.05 -18.49
CA GLY A 265 -13.23 22.13 -17.16
C GLY A 265 -12.51 23.13 -16.23
N LYS A 266 -12.88 23.11 -14.95
CA LYS A 266 -12.28 23.93 -13.89
C LYS A 266 -11.91 23.07 -12.68
N GLY A 267 -10.84 23.46 -11.99
CA GLY A 267 -10.32 22.78 -10.81
C GLY A 267 -9.46 21.53 -11.12
N PRO A 268 -8.93 20.87 -10.08
CA PRO A 268 -7.98 19.76 -10.24
C PRO A 268 -8.59 18.56 -10.98
N ARG A 269 -7.85 18.04 -11.96
CA ARG A 269 -8.30 16.96 -12.86
C ARG A 269 -7.11 16.22 -13.47
N ILE A 270 -7.34 15.00 -13.97
CA ILE A 270 -6.32 14.16 -14.58
C ILE A 270 -6.69 13.92 -16.04
N ALA A 271 -5.75 14.22 -16.96
CA ALA A 271 -5.90 13.92 -18.37
C ALA A 271 -4.94 12.77 -18.75
N ILE A 272 -5.46 11.58 -19.00
CA ILE A 272 -4.68 10.43 -19.48
C ILE A 272 -4.58 10.53 -21.00
N ILE A 273 -3.37 10.74 -21.51
CA ILE A 273 -3.15 11.01 -22.94
C ILE A 273 -2.05 10.10 -23.48
N PRO A 274 -2.32 9.31 -24.54
CA PRO A 274 -1.28 8.61 -25.28
C PRO A 274 -0.28 9.60 -25.87
N ALA A 275 1.00 9.44 -25.57
CA ALA A 275 2.08 10.34 -25.96
C ALA A 275 2.53 10.12 -27.42
N THR A 276 1.57 10.02 -28.34
CA THR A 276 1.86 9.95 -29.78
C THR A 276 2.32 11.32 -30.31
N PRO A 277 3.10 11.38 -31.40
CA PRO A 277 3.54 12.63 -31.99
C PRO A 277 2.39 13.63 -32.24
N GLU A 278 1.26 13.15 -32.75
CA GLU A 278 0.09 13.97 -33.07
C GLU A 278 -0.58 14.55 -31.81
N ASN A 279 -0.70 13.74 -30.75
CA ASN A 279 -1.29 14.20 -29.50
C ASN A 279 -0.39 15.21 -28.79
N LEU A 280 0.92 14.96 -28.75
CA LEU A 280 1.88 15.87 -28.15
C LEU A 280 1.93 17.20 -28.92
N GLN A 281 1.87 17.18 -30.25
CA GLN A 281 1.78 18.40 -31.06
C GLN A 281 0.49 19.18 -30.80
N ALA A 282 -0.65 18.50 -30.67
CA ALA A 282 -1.92 19.15 -30.34
C ALA A 282 -1.87 19.82 -28.95
N LEU A 283 -1.22 19.19 -27.97
CA LEU A 283 -0.98 19.77 -26.65
C LEU A 283 -0.07 20.99 -26.72
N VAL A 284 1.05 20.92 -27.44
CA VAL A 284 1.95 22.08 -27.64
C VAL A 284 1.22 23.26 -28.28
N ALA A 285 0.32 22.99 -29.24
CA ALA A 285 -0.47 24.03 -29.89
C ALA A 285 -1.53 24.66 -28.98
N ALA A 286 -1.83 24.05 -27.82
CA ALA A 286 -2.83 24.49 -26.85
C ALA A 286 -2.18 25.03 -25.55
N GLU A 287 -1.06 25.73 -25.67
CA GLU A 287 -0.24 26.22 -24.55
C GLU A 287 -1.04 27.00 -23.50
N ASP A 288 -1.89 27.95 -23.91
CA ASP A 288 -2.71 28.74 -22.98
C ASP A 288 -3.68 27.86 -22.17
N THR A 289 -4.32 26.89 -22.84
CA THR A 289 -5.23 25.93 -22.18
C THR A 289 -4.47 25.03 -21.21
N LEU A 290 -3.24 24.64 -21.55
CA LEU A 290 -2.38 23.86 -20.66
C LEU A 290 -1.93 24.66 -19.44
N ALA A 291 -1.55 25.92 -19.61
CA ALA A 291 -1.19 26.80 -18.51
C ALA A 291 -2.36 26.94 -17.51
N ASP A 292 -3.58 27.19 -18.03
CA ASP A 292 -4.80 27.23 -17.21
C ASP A 292 -5.07 25.88 -16.52
N PHE A 293 -4.90 24.76 -17.24
CA PHE A 293 -5.07 23.42 -16.69
C PHE A 293 -4.11 23.14 -15.52
N TYR A 294 -2.83 23.51 -15.64
CA TYR A 294 -1.85 23.35 -14.57
C TYR A 294 -2.11 24.29 -13.38
N ALA A 295 -2.50 25.53 -13.64
CA ALA A 295 -2.88 26.51 -12.61
C ALA A 295 -4.11 26.07 -11.80
N ASP A 296 -5.02 25.33 -12.42
CA ASP A 296 -6.16 24.70 -11.76
C ASP A 296 -5.77 23.45 -10.94
N GLY A 297 -4.50 23.00 -10.98
CA GLY A 297 -4.02 21.79 -10.31
C GLY A 297 -4.12 20.52 -11.16
N GLY A 298 -4.30 20.65 -12.47
CA GLY A 298 -4.43 19.52 -13.39
C GLY A 298 -3.12 18.76 -13.64
N TYR A 299 -3.23 17.45 -13.85
CA TYR A 299 -2.11 16.59 -14.23
C TYR A 299 -2.32 15.93 -15.59
N LEU A 300 -1.35 16.08 -16.49
CA LEU A 300 -1.23 15.23 -17.67
C LEU A 300 -0.59 13.90 -17.27
N PHE A 301 -1.23 12.79 -17.59
CA PHE A 301 -0.66 11.47 -17.46
C PHE A 301 -0.34 10.94 -18.86
N LEU A 302 0.93 11.02 -19.23
CA LEU A 302 1.43 10.65 -20.56
C LEU A 302 1.93 9.20 -20.54
N HIS A 303 1.46 8.39 -21.48
CA HIS A 303 1.88 6.99 -21.65
C HIS A 303 2.27 6.70 -23.09
N GLY A 304 3.35 5.93 -23.27
CA GLY A 304 3.76 5.44 -24.59
C GLY A 304 4.58 6.44 -25.40
N LEU A 305 5.39 7.27 -24.73
CA LEU A 305 6.31 8.18 -25.42
C LEU A 305 7.36 7.38 -26.19
N THR A 306 7.58 7.75 -27.45
CA THR A 306 8.60 7.19 -28.35
C THR A 306 9.52 8.29 -28.89
N PRO A 307 10.65 7.95 -29.55
CA PRO A 307 11.56 8.95 -30.10
C PRO A 307 10.90 9.92 -31.09
N GLU A 308 9.89 9.47 -31.84
CA GLU A 308 9.15 10.31 -32.80
C GLU A 308 8.35 11.44 -32.12
N GLY A 309 8.00 11.27 -30.84
CA GLY A 309 7.28 12.27 -30.04
C GLY A 309 8.19 13.19 -29.22
N LEU A 310 9.50 12.91 -29.15
CA LEU A 310 10.41 13.53 -28.20
C LEU A 310 10.47 15.06 -28.34
N ASP A 311 10.58 15.58 -29.57
CA ASP A 311 10.67 17.03 -29.80
C ASP A 311 9.46 17.80 -29.23
N ALA A 312 8.25 17.25 -29.41
CA ALA A 312 7.03 17.87 -28.88
C ALA A 312 6.95 17.71 -27.35
N TYR A 313 7.37 16.56 -26.84
CA TYR A 313 7.47 16.30 -25.41
C TYR A 313 8.47 17.24 -24.69
N ASN A 314 9.64 17.49 -25.29
CA ASN A 314 10.66 18.40 -24.78
C ASN A 314 10.13 19.84 -24.70
N ARG A 315 9.33 20.27 -25.69
CA ARG A 315 8.63 21.56 -25.63
C ARG A 315 7.59 21.63 -24.51
N LEU A 316 6.81 20.56 -24.28
CA LEU A 316 5.80 20.51 -23.21
C LEU A 316 6.41 20.53 -21.81
N THR A 317 7.48 19.77 -21.61
CA THR A 317 8.17 19.69 -20.32
C THR A 317 9.09 20.89 -20.10
N GLY A 318 9.52 21.54 -21.18
CA GLY A 318 10.54 22.58 -21.17
C GLY A 318 11.91 22.04 -20.79
N VAL A 319 12.20 20.79 -21.14
CA VAL A 319 13.44 20.06 -20.86
C VAL A 319 13.88 19.36 -22.12
N ASP A 320 15.15 19.52 -22.48
CA ASP A 320 15.75 18.84 -23.62
C ASP A 320 16.24 17.44 -23.20
N HIS A 321 15.35 16.45 -23.35
CA HIS A 321 15.63 15.07 -23.00
C HIS A 321 16.29 14.28 -24.13
N LEU A 322 17.20 13.38 -23.75
CA LEU A 322 17.56 12.20 -24.53
C LEU A 322 16.52 11.10 -24.30
N ILE A 323 16.33 10.22 -25.28
CA ILE A 323 15.44 9.06 -25.16
C ILE A 323 16.10 7.81 -25.76
N ARG A 324 15.87 6.66 -25.13
CA ARG A 324 16.29 5.36 -25.66
C ARG A 324 15.30 4.25 -25.31
N PRO A 325 15.32 3.12 -26.04
CA PRO A 325 14.64 1.92 -25.59
C PRO A 325 15.09 1.50 -24.19
N PHE A 326 14.18 0.98 -23.38
CA PHE A 326 14.56 0.30 -22.15
C PHE A 326 15.26 -1.02 -22.47
N TRP A 327 16.21 -1.41 -21.63
CA TRP A 327 16.94 -2.68 -21.77
C TRP A 327 17.13 -3.34 -20.41
N ARG A 328 17.91 -4.42 -20.37
CA ARG A 328 18.26 -5.12 -19.13
C ARG A 328 19.16 -4.27 -18.25
N GLU A 329 18.58 -3.56 -17.29
CA GLU A 329 19.29 -2.71 -16.33
C GLU A 329 18.64 -2.72 -14.95
N ARG A 330 19.39 -2.29 -13.94
CA ARG A 330 18.91 -2.19 -12.56
C ARG A 330 17.85 -1.10 -12.46
N VAL A 331 16.67 -1.48 -11.96
CA VAL A 331 15.59 -0.54 -11.61
C VAL A 331 15.43 -0.49 -10.08
N THR A 332 15.55 0.71 -9.52
CA THR A 332 15.36 1.01 -8.09
C THR A 332 14.50 2.25 -7.93
N MET A 333 13.96 2.44 -6.72
CA MET A 333 13.29 3.69 -6.35
C MET A 333 14.28 4.85 -6.37
N ALA A 334 13.84 6.03 -6.81
CA ALA A 334 14.59 7.27 -6.60
C ALA A 334 14.70 7.59 -5.11
N MET A 335 15.78 8.27 -4.72
CA MET A 335 16.02 8.72 -3.35
C MET A 335 16.22 10.24 -3.34
N PRO A 336 15.44 11.01 -2.54
CA PRO A 336 14.33 10.55 -1.71
C PRO A 336 13.16 10.00 -2.54
N ARG A 337 12.33 9.15 -1.92
CA ARG A 337 11.18 8.54 -2.62
C ARG A 337 10.19 9.60 -3.08
N HIS A 338 9.66 9.40 -4.28
CA HIS A 338 8.65 10.28 -4.84
C HIS A 338 7.27 10.03 -4.20
N PRO A 339 6.51 11.09 -3.81
CA PRO A 339 5.18 10.95 -3.20
C PRO A 339 4.18 10.14 -4.04
N LEU A 340 4.22 10.27 -5.36
CA LEU A 340 3.35 9.50 -6.27
C LEU A 340 3.63 7.99 -6.24
N CYS A 341 4.79 7.57 -5.75
CA CYS A 341 5.13 6.17 -5.56
C CYS A 341 4.86 5.64 -4.15
N ALA A 342 4.27 6.44 -3.26
CA ALA A 342 3.94 5.98 -1.92
C ALA A 342 3.04 4.74 -1.97
N GLY A 343 3.45 3.67 -1.27
CA GLY A 343 2.83 2.34 -1.35
C GLY A 343 3.52 1.35 -2.29
N LEU A 344 4.44 1.81 -3.16
CA LEU A 344 5.33 0.93 -3.91
C LEU A 344 6.56 0.55 -3.08
N THR A 345 7.05 -0.67 -3.31
CA THR A 345 8.26 -1.23 -2.73
C THR A 345 9.28 -1.53 -3.82
N LEU A 346 10.53 -1.79 -3.40
CA LEU A 346 11.56 -2.26 -4.34
C LEU A 346 11.11 -3.56 -5.06
N ALA A 347 10.36 -4.44 -4.39
CA ALA A 347 9.85 -5.67 -4.99
C ALA A 347 8.83 -5.42 -6.12
N ASP A 348 8.14 -4.28 -6.11
CA ASP A 348 7.17 -3.90 -7.14
C ASP A 348 7.86 -3.40 -8.41
N VAL A 349 9.05 -2.78 -8.29
CA VAL A 349 9.78 -2.23 -9.44
C VAL A 349 10.90 -3.14 -9.95
N VAL A 350 11.39 -4.06 -9.12
CA VAL A 350 12.34 -5.11 -9.53
C VAL A 350 11.57 -6.27 -10.17
N MET A 351 11.71 -6.40 -11.48
CA MET A 351 11.07 -7.43 -12.30
C MET A 351 12.13 -8.38 -12.87
N ARG A 352 11.73 -9.63 -13.13
CA ARG A 352 12.62 -10.68 -13.66
C ARG A 352 12.21 -11.08 -15.05
N SER A 353 13.16 -11.54 -15.86
CA SER A 353 12.88 -12.00 -17.23
C SER A 353 12.37 -13.44 -17.28
N GLY A 354 12.57 -14.24 -16.22
CA GLY A 354 12.35 -15.69 -16.21
C GLY A 354 13.48 -16.50 -16.87
N GLU A 355 14.50 -15.82 -17.40
CA GLU A 355 15.69 -16.43 -17.98
C GLU A 355 16.75 -16.60 -16.90
N ARG A 356 17.27 -17.83 -16.71
CA ARG A 356 18.37 -18.07 -15.77
C ARG A 356 19.68 -17.46 -16.26
N ILE A 357 20.41 -16.81 -15.35
CA ILE A 357 21.76 -16.32 -15.63
C ILE A 357 22.72 -17.50 -15.84
N PHE A 358 22.64 -18.50 -14.95
CA PHE A 358 23.46 -19.70 -15.00
C PHE A 358 22.59 -20.96 -14.90
N GLY A 359 22.94 -22.01 -15.63
CA GLY A 359 22.18 -23.27 -15.60
C GLY A 359 22.18 -23.97 -14.23
N TRP A 360 23.17 -23.68 -13.39
CA TRP A 360 23.39 -24.32 -12.09
C TRP A 360 22.91 -23.51 -10.87
N THR A 361 22.51 -22.25 -11.03
CA THR A 361 21.90 -21.45 -9.96
C THR A 361 20.42 -21.20 -10.24
N ARG A 362 19.71 -20.60 -9.28
CA ARG A 362 18.32 -20.14 -9.44
C ARG A 362 18.24 -18.65 -9.79
N ASP A 363 19.38 -18.01 -10.04
CA ASP A 363 19.43 -16.59 -10.34
C ASP A 363 18.93 -16.34 -11.76
N GLU A 364 18.08 -15.33 -11.88
CA GLU A 364 17.44 -14.94 -13.13
C GLU A 364 17.89 -13.54 -13.51
N TYR A 365 17.96 -13.28 -14.81
CA TYR A 365 18.20 -11.93 -15.27
C TYR A 365 17.04 -11.01 -14.86
N VAL A 366 17.36 -9.75 -14.59
CA VAL A 366 16.35 -8.70 -14.48
C VAL A 366 15.61 -8.55 -15.82
N ALA A 367 14.35 -8.13 -15.75
CA ALA A 367 13.52 -7.92 -16.93
C ALA A 367 14.08 -6.80 -17.83
N ASP A 368 13.98 -6.99 -19.14
CA ASP A 368 14.34 -6.02 -20.19
C ASP A 368 13.10 -5.37 -20.84
N ASN A 369 11.89 -5.70 -20.33
CA ASN A 369 10.61 -5.26 -20.87
C ASN A 369 9.77 -4.50 -19.82
N VAL A 370 10.41 -3.82 -18.86
CA VAL A 370 9.72 -3.05 -17.81
C VAL A 370 9.08 -1.78 -18.40
N PHE A 371 9.86 -1.02 -19.17
CA PHE A 371 9.43 0.18 -19.88
C PHE A 371 9.56 0.00 -21.39
N SER A 372 8.87 0.82 -22.18
CA SER A 372 9.07 0.86 -23.63
C SER A 372 10.31 1.67 -23.97
N TYR A 373 10.34 2.91 -23.47
CA TYR A 373 11.44 3.86 -23.59
C TYR A 373 11.66 4.58 -22.26
N VAL A 374 12.88 5.06 -22.03
CA VAL A 374 13.23 5.91 -20.90
C VAL A 374 13.85 7.21 -21.40
N VAL A 375 13.62 8.29 -20.65
CA VAL A 375 14.29 9.58 -20.87
C VAL A 375 15.46 9.78 -19.90
N ASP A 376 16.40 10.65 -20.23
CA ASP A 376 17.52 10.95 -19.34
C ASP A 376 17.07 11.72 -18.09
N VAL A 377 17.75 11.44 -16.98
CA VAL A 377 17.57 12.14 -15.71
C VAL A 377 18.89 12.84 -15.37
N ASP A 378 19.65 12.40 -14.37
CA ASP A 378 20.99 12.91 -14.13
C ASP A 378 22.06 12.18 -14.98
N ASP A 379 22.05 10.84 -15.03
CA ASP A 379 23.00 10.06 -15.84
C ASP A 379 22.62 10.07 -17.33
N VAL A 380 23.58 10.43 -18.18
CA VAL A 380 23.42 10.47 -19.64
C VAL A 380 24.28 9.42 -20.36
N LEU A 381 25.26 8.79 -19.70
CA LEU A 381 26.11 7.81 -20.38
C LEU A 381 25.35 6.54 -20.78
N SER A 382 24.33 6.18 -20.00
CA SER A 382 23.39 5.13 -20.36
C SER A 382 22.56 5.41 -21.63
N PHE A 383 22.73 6.56 -22.30
CA PHE A 383 22.13 6.88 -23.60
C PHE A 383 23.13 6.80 -24.75
N ALA A 384 24.41 6.55 -24.46
CA ALA A 384 25.45 6.44 -25.48
C ALA A 384 25.31 5.18 -26.34
N ARG A 385 25.86 5.25 -27.54
CA ARG A 385 26.16 4.09 -28.37
C ARG A 385 27.50 3.48 -27.92
N PHE A 386 27.53 2.16 -27.80
CA PHE A 386 28.70 1.35 -27.47
C PHE A 386 29.08 0.47 -28.65
N ALA A 387 30.32 -0.03 -28.68
CA ALA A 387 30.79 -0.89 -29.77
C ALA A 387 30.02 -2.23 -29.85
N ASN A 388 29.54 -2.74 -28.70
CA ASN A 388 28.80 -3.99 -28.59
C ASN A 388 27.98 -4.05 -27.28
N ASP A 389 27.10 -5.05 -27.17
CA ASP A 389 26.26 -5.28 -25.99
C ASP A 389 27.04 -5.62 -24.72
N PHE A 390 28.25 -6.19 -24.86
CA PHE A 390 29.11 -6.50 -23.73
C PHE A 390 29.64 -5.23 -23.08
N GLU A 391 30.15 -4.27 -23.86
CA GLU A 391 30.59 -2.97 -23.36
C GLU A 391 29.45 -2.14 -22.77
N ARG A 392 28.23 -2.24 -23.31
CA ARG A 392 27.05 -1.59 -22.73
C ARG A 392 26.76 -2.03 -21.29
N ASN A 393 27.27 -3.17 -20.84
CA ASN A 393 27.12 -3.57 -19.44
C ASN A 393 27.76 -2.58 -18.45
N MET A 394 28.71 -1.75 -18.89
CA MET A 394 29.27 -0.67 -18.06
C MET A 394 28.23 0.31 -17.52
N VAL A 395 27.03 0.38 -18.11
CA VAL A 395 25.98 1.34 -17.74
C VAL A 395 24.66 0.68 -17.34
N ASN A 396 24.67 -0.61 -17.01
CA ASN A 396 23.44 -1.35 -16.67
C ASN A 396 23.04 -1.25 -15.17
N GLY A 397 23.82 -0.56 -14.34
CA GLY A 397 23.64 -0.42 -12.90
C GLY A 397 23.83 -1.70 -12.07
N MET A 398 24.30 -2.81 -12.65
CA MET A 398 24.59 -4.07 -11.98
C MET A 398 26.08 -4.16 -11.65
N VAL A 399 26.43 -5.01 -10.68
CA VAL A 399 27.81 -5.19 -10.18
C VAL A 399 28.22 -6.66 -10.19
N SER A 400 29.50 -6.91 -9.97
CA SER A 400 30.13 -8.23 -9.93
C SER A 400 29.45 -9.19 -8.95
N ALA A 401 28.88 -8.66 -7.86
CA ALA A 401 28.11 -9.42 -6.87
C ALA A 401 26.76 -9.94 -7.40
N ASP A 402 26.19 -9.32 -8.45
CA ASP A 402 24.96 -9.82 -9.08
C ASP A 402 25.26 -11.01 -10.00
N ALA A 403 26.20 -10.82 -10.94
CA ALA A 403 26.78 -11.88 -11.77
C ALA A 403 27.92 -11.33 -12.63
N TRP A 404 28.95 -12.14 -12.88
CA TRP A 404 30.04 -11.78 -13.80
C TRP A 404 29.58 -11.55 -15.26
N LYS A 405 28.38 -11.99 -15.64
CA LYS A 405 27.78 -11.71 -16.95
C LYS A 405 27.27 -10.28 -17.12
N TYR A 406 27.20 -9.51 -16.03
CA TYR A 406 26.71 -8.14 -16.01
C TYR A 406 27.81 -7.08 -16.02
N ILE A 407 29.08 -7.47 -16.03
CA ILE A 407 30.21 -6.55 -15.85
C ILE A 407 31.18 -6.65 -17.03
N VAL A 408 32.05 -5.65 -17.17
CA VAL A 408 33.03 -5.60 -18.26
C VAL A 408 34.41 -5.95 -17.73
N ASN A 409 35.00 -6.97 -18.33
CA ASN A 409 36.35 -7.45 -18.08
C ASN A 409 37.02 -7.84 -19.39
N VAL A 410 38.14 -7.21 -19.70
CA VAL A 410 38.89 -7.43 -20.94
C VAL A 410 40.36 -7.75 -20.63
N PRO A 411 41.05 -8.52 -21.49
CA PRO A 411 42.49 -8.72 -21.35
C PRO A 411 43.25 -7.39 -21.35
N VAL A 412 44.28 -7.31 -20.51
CA VAL A 412 45.23 -6.20 -20.53
C VAL A 412 46.05 -6.24 -21.85
N PRO A 413 46.32 -5.10 -22.50
CA PRO A 413 47.16 -5.06 -23.69
C PRO A 413 48.58 -5.61 -23.45
N GLU A 414 49.11 -6.38 -24.40
CA GLU A 414 50.45 -6.99 -24.27
C GLU A 414 51.59 -5.95 -24.24
N ASP A 415 51.36 -4.78 -24.84
CA ASP A 415 52.30 -3.65 -24.87
C ASP A 415 52.23 -2.79 -23.60
N GLY A 416 51.34 -3.12 -22.65
CA GLY A 416 51.11 -2.36 -21.43
C GLY A 416 50.40 -1.02 -21.65
N GLY A 417 49.82 -0.80 -22.83
CA GLY A 417 49.02 0.39 -23.14
C GLY A 417 47.69 0.43 -22.36
N PRO A 418 46.97 1.57 -22.42
CA PRO A 418 45.68 1.70 -21.75
C PRO A 418 44.63 0.77 -22.37
N VAL A 419 43.65 0.37 -21.56
CA VAL A 419 42.41 -0.24 -22.08
C VAL A 419 41.45 0.90 -22.43
N GLU A 420 40.92 0.88 -23.64
CA GLU A 420 40.09 1.96 -24.17
C GLU A 420 38.68 1.50 -24.49
N PHE A 421 37.69 2.33 -24.14
CA PHE A 421 36.28 2.13 -24.49
C PHE A 421 35.73 3.40 -25.13
N GLU A 422 35.23 3.27 -26.36
CA GLU A 422 34.61 4.36 -27.11
C GLU A 422 33.09 4.40 -26.89
N MET A 423 32.59 5.57 -26.53
CA MET A 423 31.18 5.82 -26.29
C MET A 423 30.74 7.08 -27.03
N GLU A 424 29.58 7.05 -27.68
CA GLU A 424 29.06 8.21 -28.40
C GLU A 424 27.67 8.58 -27.90
N LEU A 425 27.54 9.73 -27.24
CA LEU A 425 26.26 10.29 -26.84
C LEU A 425 25.44 10.70 -28.08
N PRO A 426 24.09 10.69 -28.02
CA PRO A 426 23.26 11.12 -29.14
C PRO A 426 23.55 12.56 -29.59
N GLU A 427 23.87 13.42 -28.63
CA GLU A 427 24.24 14.83 -28.82
C GLU A 427 25.22 15.30 -27.74
N PRO A 428 25.94 16.41 -27.94
CA PRO A 428 26.88 16.93 -26.95
C PRO A 428 26.21 17.20 -25.61
N ARG A 429 26.81 16.73 -24.52
CA ARG A 429 26.38 17.01 -23.14
C ARG A 429 27.55 17.52 -22.31
N THR A 430 27.25 18.45 -21.40
CA THR A 430 28.20 18.95 -20.40
C THR A 430 28.12 18.07 -19.17
N ILE A 431 29.24 17.49 -18.77
CA ILE A 431 29.39 16.57 -17.65
C ILE A 431 30.15 17.27 -16.52
N ASP A 432 29.59 17.24 -15.31
CA ASP A 432 30.21 17.83 -14.12
C ASP A 432 30.53 16.80 -13.02
N ARG A 433 30.07 15.56 -13.16
CA ARG A 433 30.29 14.51 -12.18
C ARG A 433 30.31 13.12 -12.81
N ILE A 434 31.08 12.24 -12.21
CA ILE A 434 31.21 10.83 -12.58
C ILE A 434 30.95 9.98 -11.34
N GLU A 435 30.28 8.85 -11.51
CA GLU A 435 30.30 7.75 -10.53
C GLU A 435 30.99 6.55 -11.17
N TRP A 436 31.96 5.98 -10.47
CA TRP A 436 32.75 4.83 -10.87
C TRP A 436 32.51 3.68 -9.89
N ILE A 437 32.33 2.46 -10.42
CA ILE A 437 32.32 1.24 -9.63
C ILE A 437 33.32 0.27 -10.23
N GLY A 438 34.42 0.04 -9.51
CA GLY A 438 35.47 -0.88 -9.90
C GLY A 438 35.06 -2.34 -9.75
N ASN A 439 35.89 -3.23 -10.31
CA ASN A 439 35.78 -4.67 -10.17
C ASN A 439 37.05 -5.24 -9.51
N THR A 440 36.91 -6.12 -8.53
CA THR A 440 38.03 -6.74 -7.81
C THR A 440 38.31 -8.21 -8.21
N PHE A 441 37.66 -8.75 -9.25
CA PHE A 441 37.87 -10.14 -9.67
C PHE A 441 39.27 -10.43 -10.26
N TYR A 442 39.86 -9.43 -10.91
CA TYR A 442 41.16 -9.51 -11.59
C TYR A 442 42.07 -8.35 -11.18
N TYR A 443 42.54 -7.51 -12.11
CA TYR A 443 43.36 -6.35 -11.80
C TYR A 443 42.48 -5.11 -11.64
N PRO A 444 42.20 -4.67 -10.40
CA PRO A 444 41.36 -3.51 -10.16
C PRO A 444 42.05 -2.26 -10.66
N VAL A 445 41.29 -1.42 -11.36
CA VAL A 445 41.75 -0.13 -11.89
C VAL A 445 42.07 0.79 -10.72
N THR A 446 43.22 1.45 -10.79
CA THR A 446 43.66 2.47 -9.81
C THR A 446 43.66 3.87 -10.42
N LYS A 447 43.61 3.96 -11.75
CA LYS A 447 43.59 5.24 -12.47
C LYS A 447 42.89 5.14 -13.80
N ALA A 448 42.05 6.12 -14.10
CA ALA A 448 41.35 6.21 -15.37
C ALA A 448 41.32 7.65 -15.90
N ALA A 449 40.98 7.79 -17.17
CA ALA A 449 40.77 9.09 -17.81
C ALA A 449 39.57 9.10 -18.75
N LEU A 450 38.89 10.24 -18.85
CA LEU A 450 37.90 10.52 -19.88
C LEU A 450 38.43 11.58 -20.84
N VAL A 451 38.38 11.29 -22.14
CA VAL A 451 38.67 12.26 -23.21
C VAL A 451 37.39 12.56 -23.95
N PHE A 452 37.06 13.84 -24.07
CA PHE A 452 35.85 14.31 -24.75
C PHE A 452 36.21 14.87 -26.13
N ASP A 453 35.54 14.41 -27.18
CA ASP A 453 35.71 14.82 -28.58
C ASP A 453 37.17 14.85 -29.07
N GLY A 454 38.01 13.95 -28.53
CA GLY A 454 39.43 13.83 -28.88
C GLY A 454 40.35 14.92 -28.29
N ASP A 455 39.86 15.73 -27.35
CA ASP A 455 40.66 16.76 -26.67
C ASP A 455 41.57 16.17 -25.59
N GLU A 456 42.69 15.59 -26.04
CA GLU A 456 43.72 14.99 -25.19
C GLU A 456 44.32 15.96 -24.17
N GLN A 457 44.35 17.27 -24.48
CA GLN A 457 44.97 18.26 -23.60
C GLN A 457 44.13 18.51 -22.35
N ASN A 458 42.82 18.32 -22.45
CA ASN A 458 41.87 18.56 -21.37
C ASN A 458 41.22 17.27 -20.85
N ALA A 459 41.87 16.12 -21.06
CA ALA A 459 41.44 14.83 -20.51
C ALA A 459 41.20 14.94 -18.99
N PHE A 460 40.07 14.41 -18.51
CA PHE A 460 39.77 14.33 -17.09
C PHE A 460 40.36 13.04 -16.52
N VAL A 461 41.45 13.16 -15.76
CA VAL A 461 42.15 12.03 -15.12
C VAL A 461 41.74 11.94 -13.65
N PHE A 462 41.41 10.74 -13.18
CA PHE A 462 41.02 10.49 -11.80
C PHE A 462 41.63 9.17 -11.29
N GLU A 463 41.98 9.17 -10.00
CA GLU A 463 42.53 8.02 -9.29
C GLU A 463 41.38 7.30 -8.58
N THR A 464 41.30 5.98 -8.73
CA THR A 464 40.25 5.14 -8.16
C THR A 464 40.82 4.24 -7.06
N GLU A 465 40.08 4.04 -5.99
CA GLU A 465 40.38 3.01 -5.02
C GLU A 465 40.12 1.62 -5.63
N PRO A 466 40.98 0.62 -5.40
CA PRO A 466 40.87 -0.73 -5.98
C PRO A 466 39.81 -1.59 -5.27
N ASN A 467 38.59 -1.06 -5.12
CA ASN A 467 37.46 -1.72 -4.50
C ASN A 467 36.23 -1.75 -5.44
N ASN A 468 35.12 -2.30 -4.95
CA ASN A 468 33.84 -2.39 -5.67
C ASN A 468 32.76 -1.50 -5.04
N GLU A 469 33.16 -0.47 -4.29
CA GLU A 469 32.25 0.54 -3.76
C GLU A 469 32.08 1.69 -4.78
N PRO A 470 30.91 2.33 -4.85
CA PRO A 470 30.73 3.52 -5.68
C PRO A 470 31.64 4.68 -5.25
N GLN A 471 32.36 5.24 -6.20
CA GLN A 471 33.27 6.37 -6.02
C GLN A 471 32.82 7.54 -6.89
N GLU A 472 32.59 8.70 -6.30
CA GLU A 472 32.15 9.90 -7.02
C GLU A 472 33.32 10.86 -7.26
N PHE A 473 33.40 11.40 -8.47
CA PHE A 473 34.42 12.37 -8.90
C PHE A 473 33.77 13.61 -9.49
N VAL A 474 34.17 14.79 -9.04
CA VAL A 474 33.75 16.07 -9.62
C VAL A 474 34.62 16.40 -10.83
N VAL A 475 33.99 16.72 -11.95
CA VAL A 475 34.64 17.15 -13.19
C VAL A 475 34.69 18.67 -13.18
N ASP A 476 35.82 19.24 -12.75
CA ASP A 476 36.03 20.70 -12.65
C ASP A 476 37.24 21.16 -13.50
N PRO A 477 37.05 22.05 -14.50
CA PRO A 477 35.76 22.55 -14.96
C PRO A 477 34.93 21.44 -15.62
N PRO A 478 33.59 21.60 -15.75
CA PRO A 478 32.77 20.66 -16.50
C PRO A 478 33.28 20.45 -17.93
N ARG A 479 33.04 19.26 -18.49
CA ARG A 479 33.49 18.88 -19.84
C ARG A 479 32.30 18.67 -20.76
N THR A 480 32.30 19.35 -21.91
CA THR A 480 31.27 19.16 -22.93
C THR A 480 31.81 18.28 -24.05
N GLY A 481 31.07 17.25 -24.43
CA GLY A 481 31.38 16.52 -25.65
C GLY A 481 30.31 15.52 -26.04
N LYS A 482 30.44 14.98 -27.25
CA LYS A 482 29.58 13.93 -27.78
C LYS A 482 30.28 12.56 -27.76
N HIS A 483 31.54 12.53 -28.18
CA HIS A 483 32.38 11.34 -28.16
C HIS A 483 33.15 11.29 -26.85
N VAL A 484 33.02 10.21 -26.10
CA VAL A 484 33.69 9.99 -24.82
C VAL A 484 34.55 8.74 -24.94
N LEU A 485 35.85 8.91 -24.74
CA LEU A 485 36.81 7.82 -24.65
C LEU A 485 37.17 7.60 -23.18
N LEU A 486 36.80 6.45 -22.63
CA LEU A 486 37.26 6.00 -21.32
C LEU A 486 38.56 5.22 -21.48
N ARG A 487 39.60 5.65 -20.77
CA ARG A 487 40.88 4.95 -20.67
C ARG A 487 41.11 4.43 -19.27
N LEU A 488 41.38 3.15 -19.14
CA LEU A 488 41.94 2.58 -17.92
C LEU A 488 43.46 2.69 -18.04
N LEU A 489 44.07 3.52 -17.20
CA LEU A 489 45.48 3.91 -17.31
C LEU A 489 46.39 3.05 -16.45
N GLU A 490 45.98 2.76 -15.22
CA GLU A 490 46.75 1.98 -14.25
C GLU A 490 45.84 1.01 -13.48
N TRP A 491 46.38 -0.12 -13.05
CA TRP A 491 45.68 -1.15 -12.28
C TRP A 491 46.65 -1.89 -11.35
N GLU A 492 46.11 -2.44 -10.27
CA GLU A 492 46.87 -3.27 -9.34
C GLU A 492 47.02 -4.71 -9.86
N ILE A 493 48.25 -5.20 -9.95
CA ILE A 493 48.50 -6.60 -10.32
C ILE A 493 48.18 -7.50 -9.13
N VAL A 494 47.11 -8.28 -9.25
CA VAL A 494 46.71 -9.25 -8.22
C VAL A 494 47.40 -10.59 -8.49
N PRO A 495 48.20 -11.13 -7.53
CA PRO A 495 48.84 -12.42 -7.68
C PRO A 495 47.84 -13.54 -8.03
N ASP A 496 48.28 -14.49 -8.86
CA ASP A 496 47.51 -15.68 -9.28
C ASP A 496 46.20 -15.39 -10.06
N LYS A 497 45.99 -14.14 -10.51
CA LYS A 497 44.89 -13.76 -11.40
C LYS A 497 45.36 -13.62 -12.84
N ARG A 498 44.43 -13.80 -13.79
CA ARG A 498 44.70 -13.54 -15.22
C ARG A 498 44.88 -12.04 -15.43
N ALA A 499 45.69 -11.67 -16.43
CA ALA A 499 45.91 -10.30 -16.86
C ALA A 499 44.66 -9.72 -17.55
N VAL A 500 43.67 -9.39 -16.74
CA VAL A 500 42.36 -8.90 -17.13
C VAL A 500 42.04 -7.71 -16.23
N THR A 501 41.44 -6.67 -16.80
CA THR A 501 40.99 -5.49 -16.07
C THR A 501 39.64 -5.03 -16.60
N GLY A 502 39.01 -4.10 -15.91
CA GLY A 502 37.70 -3.59 -16.26
C GLY A 502 36.99 -2.93 -15.09
N LEU A 503 35.67 -2.88 -15.18
CA LEU A 503 34.80 -2.17 -14.25
C LEU A 503 33.43 -2.84 -14.17
N ASP A 504 32.76 -2.57 -13.05
CA ASP A 504 31.38 -2.99 -12.83
C ASP A 504 30.41 -1.96 -13.40
N ASN A 505 30.63 -0.66 -13.12
CA ASN A 505 29.76 0.41 -13.62
C ASN A 505 30.46 1.76 -13.76
N ILE A 506 29.94 2.60 -14.66
CA ILE A 506 30.28 4.02 -14.77
C ILE A 506 29.04 4.83 -15.14
N LYS A 507 28.88 6.00 -14.55
CA LYS A 507 27.83 6.98 -14.91
C LYS A 507 28.46 8.34 -15.16
N LEU A 508 27.90 9.08 -16.13
CA LEU A 508 28.27 10.48 -16.36
C LEU A 508 27.05 11.34 -16.11
N PHE A 509 27.15 12.22 -15.13
CA PHE A 509 26.07 13.12 -14.77
C PHE A 509 26.17 14.40 -15.59
N ALA A 510 25.09 14.70 -16.32
CA ALA A 510 24.99 15.96 -17.03
C ALA A 510 24.81 17.14 -16.04
N THR A 511 25.35 18.29 -16.39
CA THR A 511 25.12 19.52 -15.63
C THR A 511 23.64 19.90 -15.69
N ARG A 512 23.00 19.90 -14.52
CA ARG A 512 21.60 20.28 -14.32
C ARG A 512 21.49 21.51 -13.43
N ASP A 513 20.80 22.53 -13.92
CA ASP A 513 20.53 23.75 -13.17
C ASP A 513 19.45 23.56 -12.09
N ASP A 514 19.29 24.56 -11.23
CA ASP A 514 18.30 24.55 -10.14
C ASP A 514 16.87 24.45 -10.66
N ASP A 515 16.63 24.90 -11.89
CA ASP A 515 15.32 24.86 -12.52
C ASP A 515 14.94 23.43 -12.93
N PHE A 516 15.85 22.70 -13.59
CA PHE A 516 15.72 21.28 -13.87
C PHE A 516 15.49 20.50 -12.58
N ARG A 517 16.33 20.68 -11.55
CA ARG A 517 16.23 19.96 -10.27
C ARG A 517 14.93 20.23 -9.53
N ARG A 518 14.31 21.40 -9.76
CA ARG A 518 13.02 21.76 -9.19
C ARG A 518 11.86 21.14 -9.94
N ARG A 519 11.92 21.12 -11.28
CA ARG A 519 10.82 20.68 -12.16
C ARG A 519 10.83 19.18 -12.40
N VAL A 520 11.99 18.58 -12.68
CA VAL A 520 12.14 17.17 -13.03
C VAL A 520 12.31 16.34 -11.75
N ARG A 521 11.33 15.50 -11.48
CA ARG A 521 11.25 14.67 -10.28
C ARG A 521 11.20 13.20 -10.71
N PRO A 522 12.36 12.53 -10.86
CA PRO A 522 12.40 11.12 -11.21
C PRO A 522 11.80 10.29 -10.08
N MET A 523 11.02 9.27 -10.45
CA MET A 523 10.40 8.36 -9.49
C MET A 523 11.25 7.10 -9.26
N LEU A 524 12.06 6.76 -10.25
CA LEU A 524 13.00 5.64 -10.27
C LEU A 524 14.40 6.17 -10.62
N ASN A 525 15.42 5.33 -10.47
CA ASN A 525 16.77 5.65 -10.95
C ASN A 525 16.87 5.74 -12.49
N VAL A 526 15.86 5.27 -13.21
CA VAL A 526 15.73 5.36 -14.68
C VAL A 526 14.53 6.22 -15.06
N GLY A 527 14.59 6.94 -16.18
CA GLY A 527 13.52 7.86 -16.62
C GLY A 527 12.31 7.18 -17.28
N GLY A 528 11.91 6.00 -16.80
CA GLY A 528 10.65 5.35 -17.22
C GLY A 528 9.42 5.91 -16.51
N LEU A 529 9.62 6.50 -15.33
CA LEU A 529 8.62 7.17 -14.51
C LEU A 529 9.17 8.51 -14.01
N VAL A 530 8.60 9.63 -14.46
CA VAL A 530 9.10 10.98 -14.13
C VAL A 530 7.91 11.94 -13.96
N GLU A 531 7.96 12.79 -12.93
CA GLU A 531 7.06 13.93 -12.79
C GLU A 531 7.77 15.23 -13.22
N TYR A 532 7.02 16.11 -13.89
CA TYR A 532 7.41 17.47 -14.25
C TYR A 532 6.45 18.43 -13.58
N LYS A 533 6.91 19.14 -12.54
CA LYS A 533 6.08 20.11 -11.82
C LYS A 533 5.82 21.35 -12.68
N GLN A 534 4.54 21.73 -12.79
CA GLN A 534 4.07 22.93 -13.48
C GLN A 534 3.10 23.69 -12.54
N GLY A 535 3.65 24.51 -11.64
CA GLY A 535 2.84 25.19 -10.62
C GLY A 535 2.16 24.20 -9.65
N SER A 536 0.84 24.30 -9.50
CA SER A 536 0.01 23.38 -8.70
C SER A 536 -0.26 22.04 -9.39
N GLY A 537 -0.09 21.98 -10.72
CA GLY A 537 -0.28 20.79 -11.55
C GLY A 537 1.04 20.23 -12.08
N GLY A 538 0.96 19.44 -13.15
CA GLY A 538 2.16 18.91 -13.79
C GLY A 538 1.92 17.87 -14.87
N ILE A 539 3.02 17.22 -15.26
CA ILE A 539 3.05 16.12 -16.20
C ILE A 539 3.64 14.91 -15.49
N VAL A 540 3.05 13.73 -15.68
CA VAL A 540 3.61 12.45 -15.28
C VAL A 540 3.85 11.64 -16.53
N LEU A 541 5.11 11.31 -16.81
CA LEU A 541 5.48 10.28 -17.78
C LEU A 541 5.39 8.91 -17.11
N CYS A 542 4.59 8.02 -17.67
CA CYS A 542 4.52 6.62 -17.30
C CYS A 542 4.70 5.75 -18.54
N ASN A 543 5.93 5.29 -18.78
CA ASN A 543 6.25 4.49 -19.97
C ASN A 543 6.27 2.98 -19.69
N VAL A 544 5.51 2.52 -18.70
CA VAL A 544 5.41 1.09 -18.37
C VAL A 544 4.93 0.32 -19.60
N LYS A 545 5.68 -0.71 -20.00
CA LYS A 545 5.37 -1.53 -21.17
C LYS A 545 4.40 -2.63 -20.79
N PHE A 546 3.19 -2.57 -21.30
CA PHE A 546 2.23 -3.66 -21.15
C PHE A 546 2.36 -4.66 -22.29
N GLU A 547 2.27 -5.96 -21.98
CA GLU A 547 2.33 -7.02 -22.97
C GLU A 547 1.04 -7.84 -22.99
N GLN A 548 0.75 -8.49 -24.11
CA GLN A 548 -0.41 -9.37 -24.21
C GLN A 548 -0.29 -10.55 -23.23
N SER A 549 0.93 -11.07 -23.07
CA SER A 549 1.33 -12.09 -22.11
C SER A 549 2.74 -11.77 -21.61
N GLU A 550 2.91 -11.64 -20.30
CA GLU A 550 4.24 -11.47 -19.71
C GLU A 550 4.99 -12.81 -19.65
N PRO A 551 6.32 -12.84 -19.86
CA PRO A 551 7.14 -14.04 -19.64
C PRO A 551 7.07 -14.55 -18.18
N VAL A 552 6.97 -13.61 -17.23
CA VAL A 552 6.79 -13.87 -15.80
C VAL A 552 5.44 -13.26 -15.39
N PRO A 553 4.40 -14.07 -15.13
CA PRO A 553 3.05 -13.58 -14.87
C PRO A 553 2.96 -12.50 -13.77
N GLU A 554 3.77 -12.62 -12.72
CA GLU A 554 3.82 -11.68 -11.60
C GLU A 554 4.22 -10.26 -12.04
N ASN A 555 4.97 -10.11 -13.14
CA ASN A 555 5.32 -8.79 -13.66
C ASN A 555 4.09 -8.02 -14.14
N ALA A 556 3.05 -8.70 -14.65
CA ALA A 556 1.81 -8.04 -15.08
C ALA A 556 1.13 -7.34 -13.89
N ASP A 557 1.05 -8.03 -12.75
CA ASP A 557 0.45 -7.49 -11.54
C ASP A 557 1.26 -6.34 -10.95
N LYS A 558 2.60 -6.44 -11.00
CA LYS A 558 3.49 -5.33 -10.62
C LYS A 558 3.29 -4.10 -11.49
N LYS A 559 3.22 -4.25 -12.82
CA LYS A 559 2.98 -3.16 -13.78
C LYS A 559 1.62 -2.49 -13.55
N ARG A 560 0.56 -3.29 -13.31
CA ARG A 560 -0.76 -2.77 -12.90
C ARG A 560 -0.71 -2.01 -11.59
N LYS A 561 0.03 -2.54 -10.61
CA LYS A 561 0.19 -1.90 -9.30
C LYS A 561 0.89 -0.55 -9.41
N ILE A 562 1.91 -0.43 -10.27
CA ILE A 562 2.55 0.87 -10.59
C ILE A 562 1.50 1.84 -11.13
N LEU A 563 0.78 1.47 -12.20
CA LEU A 563 -0.23 2.32 -12.83
C LEU A 563 -1.32 2.76 -11.84
N ALA A 564 -1.90 1.81 -11.09
CA ALA A 564 -2.92 2.07 -10.10
C ALA A 564 -2.43 2.97 -8.96
N THR A 565 -1.18 2.80 -8.52
CA THR A 565 -0.61 3.61 -7.43
C THR A 565 -0.38 5.05 -7.87
N LEU A 566 0.18 5.27 -9.06
CA LEU A 566 0.38 6.63 -9.59
C LEU A 566 -0.95 7.37 -9.73
N LEU A 567 -1.94 6.75 -10.37
CA LEU A 567 -3.27 7.34 -10.55
C LEU A 567 -4.00 7.58 -9.22
N ARG A 568 -3.91 6.64 -8.27
CA ARG A 568 -4.50 6.81 -6.93
C ARG A 568 -3.85 7.95 -6.16
N ASN A 569 -2.53 8.09 -6.22
CA ASN A 569 -1.81 9.19 -5.57
C ASN A 569 -2.06 10.53 -6.26
N LEU A 570 -2.46 10.54 -7.54
CA LEU A 570 -3.04 11.70 -8.23
C LEU A 570 -4.53 11.94 -7.92
N LYS A 571 -5.14 11.16 -7.01
CA LYS A 571 -6.55 11.24 -6.62
C LYS A 571 -7.55 10.78 -7.69
N ALA A 572 -7.16 9.90 -8.60
CA ALA A 572 -8.11 9.25 -9.51
C ALA A 572 -9.12 8.40 -8.71
N PRO A 573 -10.43 8.47 -9.03
CA PRO A 573 -11.43 7.59 -8.44
C PRO A 573 -11.37 6.20 -9.05
N PHE A 574 -11.53 5.17 -8.21
CA PHE A 574 -11.59 3.77 -8.64
C PHE A 574 -12.99 3.20 -8.42
N ALA A 575 -13.39 2.22 -9.23
CA ALA A 575 -14.60 1.45 -9.04
C ALA A 575 -14.40 0.45 -7.91
N GLU A 576 -14.58 0.93 -6.69
CA GLU A 576 -14.82 0.07 -5.54
C GLU A 576 -16.27 -0.42 -5.64
N GLY A 577 -16.52 -1.68 -5.23
CA GLY A 577 -17.89 -2.17 -5.12
C GLY A 577 -18.71 -1.25 -4.20
N ARG A 578 -20.04 -1.37 -4.22
CA ARG A 578 -20.88 -0.73 -3.20
C ARG A 578 -20.42 -1.21 -1.82
N THR A 579 -19.61 -0.39 -1.13
CA THR A 579 -18.96 -0.77 0.13
C THR A 579 -20.00 -0.75 1.24
N VAL A 580 -20.43 -1.94 1.66
CA VAL A 580 -21.33 -2.12 2.79
C VAL A 580 -20.48 -2.24 4.06
N ILE A 581 -20.78 -1.42 5.06
CA ILE A 581 -20.08 -1.41 6.36
C ILE A 581 -21.13 -1.71 7.44
N ALA A 582 -20.98 -2.82 8.16
CA ALA A 582 -21.84 -3.12 9.31
C ALA A 582 -21.87 -1.95 10.30
N GLY A 583 -23.07 -1.49 10.68
CA GLY A 583 -23.26 -0.36 11.58
C GLY A 583 -23.22 1.02 10.93
N ALA A 584 -22.85 1.14 9.65
CA ALA A 584 -22.98 2.41 8.93
C ALA A 584 -24.46 2.76 8.67
N PRO A 585 -24.79 4.06 8.46
CA PRO A 585 -26.13 4.49 8.09
C PRO A 585 -26.58 3.85 6.77
N MET A 586 -27.48 2.88 6.86
CA MET A 586 -28.05 2.13 5.73
C MET A 586 -29.48 1.71 6.09
N ARG A 587 -30.28 1.37 5.08
CA ARG A 587 -31.59 0.76 5.33
C ARG A 587 -31.40 -0.69 5.72
N TYR A 588 -31.71 -1.04 6.97
CA TYR A 588 -31.69 -2.41 7.46
C TYR A 588 -33.10 -2.96 7.62
N GLU A 589 -33.29 -4.20 7.16
CA GLU A 589 -34.58 -4.87 7.17
C GLU A 589 -34.41 -6.31 7.67
N PRO A 590 -34.67 -6.57 8.97
CA PRO A 590 -34.67 -7.93 9.51
C PRO A 590 -35.63 -8.85 8.75
N ILE A 591 -35.18 -10.06 8.44
CA ILE A 591 -35.95 -11.07 7.73
C ILE A 591 -36.68 -11.94 8.75
N ASP A 592 -37.98 -12.16 8.52
CA ASP A 592 -38.78 -13.05 9.36
C ASP A 592 -38.45 -14.51 9.05
N ILE A 593 -37.93 -15.22 10.05
CA ILE A 593 -37.54 -16.63 9.97
C ILE A 593 -38.47 -17.55 10.76
N ALA A 594 -39.56 -17.03 11.36
CA ALA A 594 -40.38 -17.76 12.33
C ALA A 594 -40.93 -19.09 11.78
N GLU A 595 -41.45 -19.08 10.54
CA GLU A 595 -42.02 -20.27 9.88
C GLU A 595 -40.99 -21.39 9.62
N TYR A 596 -39.69 -21.08 9.69
CA TYR A 596 -38.60 -22.00 9.38
C TYR A 596 -37.87 -22.48 10.64
N CYS A 597 -38.19 -21.93 11.81
CA CYS A 597 -37.57 -22.31 13.07
C CYS A 597 -37.94 -23.75 13.44
N ASN A 598 -36.93 -24.56 13.75
CA ASN A 598 -37.07 -26.00 13.99
C ASN A 598 -36.40 -26.48 15.30
N GLN A 599 -35.66 -25.60 16.01
CA GLN A 599 -35.05 -25.93 17.30
C GLN A 599 -35.21 -24.83 18.37
N TYR A 600 -35.13 -25.24 19.64
CA TYR A 600 -35.12 -24.34 20.81
C TYR A 600 -33.70 -23.90 21.19
N ARG A 601 -33.55 -22.64 21.63
CA ARG A 601 -32.28 -22.08 22.11
C ARG A 601 -31.96 -22.42 23.57
N ASN A 602 -32.84 -23.11 24.28
CA ASN A 602 -32.74 -23.44 25.70
C ASN A 602 -32.55 -24.96 25.93
N GLU A 603 -32.67 -25.40 27.18
CA GLU A 603 -32.49 -26.80 27.61
C GLU A 603 -33.43 -27.82 26.95
N GLN A 604 -34.50 -27.39 26.29
CA GLN A 604 -35.46 -28.27 25.62
C GLN A 604 -34.90 -28.87 24.34
N GLY A 605 -33.92 -28.20 23.71
CA GLY A 605 -33.59 -28.47 22.32
C GLY A 605 -32.12 -28.40 21.97
N TRP A 606 -31.47 -27.27 22.27
CA TRP A 606 -30.23 -26.75 21.65
C TRP A 606 -29.21 -27.76 21.06
N PHE A 607 -27.94 -27.70 21.45
CA PHE A 607 -26.89 -28.60 20.92
C PHE A 607 -26.72 -29.90 21.73
N GLY A 608 -27.65 -30.17 22.67
CA GLY A 608 -27.71 -31.38 23.48
C GLY A 608 -27.10 -31.29 24.88
N ASP A 609 -26.29 -30.27 25.19
CA ASP A 609 -25.80 -30.00 26.54
C ASP A 609 -26.64 -28.90 27.20
N LYS A 610 -27.35 -29.24 28.28
CA LYS A 610 -28.22 -28.30 29.00
C LYS A 610 -27.46 -27.21 29.75
N ARG A 611 -26.17 -27.42 30.03
CA ARG A 611 -25.34 -26.42 30.73
C ARG A 611 -25.00 -25.23 29.83
N TYR A 612 -24.89 -25.47 28.53
CA TYR A 612 -24.45 -24.49 27.55
C TYR A 612 -25.56 -24.24 26.54
N THR A 613 -26.39 -23.23 26.80
CA THR A 613 -27.52 -22.87 25.93
C THR A 613 -27.52 -21.38 25.59
N PHE A 614 -28.40 -20.97 24.70
CA PHE A 614 -28.62 -19.58 24.30
C PHE A 614 -29.92 -19.01 24.89
N ALA A 615 -30.38 -19.58 26.03
CA ALA A 615 -31.59 -19.12 26.72
C ALA A 615 -31.53 -17.63 27.09
N ASP A 616 -30.33 -17.12 27.35
CA ASP A 616 -30.07 -15.74 27.75
C ASP A 616 -29.84 -14.77 26.58
N LEU A 617 -29.88 -15.24 25.33
CA LEU A 617 -29.76 -14.37 24.16
C LEU A 617 -30.99 -13.43 24.13
N PRO A 618 -30.80 -12.09 24.19
CA PRO A 618 -31.91 -11.14 24.19
C PRO A 618 -32.84 -11.35 22.99
N VAL A 619 -34.15 -11.23 23.23
CA VAL A 619 -35.20 -11.50 22.25
C VAL A 619 -35.80 -10.21 21.68
N GLY A 620 -36.52 -10.30 20.56
CA GLY A 620 -37.12 -9.15 19.90
C GLY A 620 -36.13 -8.38 19.02
N ASP A 621 -36.35 -7.08 18.87
CA ASP A 621 -35.46 -6.22 18.07
C ASP A 621 -34.20 -5.88 18.87
N GLN A 622 -33.06 -6.38 18.39
CA GLN A 622 -31.76 -6.30 19.06
C GLN A 622 -30.71 -5.77 18.08
N ARG A 623 -29.62 -5.19 18.59
CA ARG A 623 -28.48 -4.79 17.78
C ARG A 623 -27.24 -5.58 18.18
N PHE A 624 -26.66 -6.30 17.23
CA PHE A 624 -25.46 -7.11 17.42
C PHE A 624 -24.44 -6.80 16.32
N ALA A 625 -23.16 -6.61 16.67
CA ALA A 625 -22.11 -6.18 15.75
C ALA A 625 -22.53 -4.97 14.88
N GLY A 626 -23.23 -4.00 15.47
CA GLY A 626 -23.74 -2.80 14.78
C GLY A 626 -24.97 -3.03 13.88
N VAL A 627 -25.40 -4.28 13.66
CA VAL A 627 -26.52 -4.63 12.76
C VAL A 627 -27.80 -4.88 13.57
N PRO A 628 -28.96 -4.32 13.17
CA PRO A 628 -30.23 -4.64 13.81
C PRO A 628 -30.71 -6.02 13.34
N PHE A 629 -31.11 -6.87 14.28
CA PHE A 629 -31.69 -8.19 14.06
C PHE A 629 -33.02 -8.30 14.80
N ARG A 630 -33.91 -9.16 14.30
CA ARG A 630 -35.09 -9.60 15.04
C ARG A 630 -34.88 -11.02 15.52
N ILE A 631 -34.64 -11.17 16.81
CA ILE A 631 -34.50 -12.48 17.47
C ILE A 631 -35.89 -13.01 17.79
N TYR A 632 -36.32 -14.03 17.05
CA TYR A 632 -37.65 -14.59 17.20
C TYR A 632 -37.81 -15.27 18.56
N ASP A 633 -38.91 -14.94 19.23
CA ASP A 633 -39.36 -15.60 20.45
C ASP A 633 -40.89 -15.54 20.53
N PHE A 634 -41.47 -16.52 21.22
CA PHE A 634 -42.91 -16.57 21.46
C PHE A 634 -43.16 -16.99 22.92
N PRO A 635 -43.11 -16.05 23.86
CA PRO A 635 -43.09 -16.36 25.31
C PRO A 635 -44.31 -17.14 25.82
N THR A 636 -45.43 -17.06 25.09
CA THR A 636 -46.73 -17.61 25.50
C THR A 636 -46.97 -19.05 25.07
N SER A 637 -46.09 -19.64 24.25
CA SER A 637 -46.15 -21.06 23.87
C SER A 637 -44.74 -21.57 23.57
N PRO A 638 -44.34 -22.76 24.07
CA PRO A 638 -43.05 -23.35 23.72
C PRO A 638 -43.06 -23.73 22.25
N VAL A 639 -42.45 -22.89 21.42
CA VAL A 639 -42.22 -23.12 19.99
C VAL A 639 -40.74 -23.01 19.69
N PRO A 640 -40.24 -23.69 18.65
CA PRO A 640 -38.88 -23.49 18.16
C PRO A 640 -38.58 -22.03 17.84
N THR A 641 -37.36 -21.58 18.15
CA THR A 641 -36.94 -20.16 18.06
C THR A 641 -35.70 -19.93 17.20
N CYS A 642 -35.16 -20.97 16.56
CA CYS A 642 -34.00 -20.87 15.68
C CYS A 642 -34.05 -21.95 14.60
N ILE A 643 -33.23 -21.76 13.56
CA ILE A 643 -33.03 -22.74 12.49
C ILE A 643 -31.73 -23.49 12.78
N MET A 644 -31.78 -24.81 12.92
CA MET A 644 -30.61 -25.65 13.17
C MET A 644 -30.66 -26.89 12.27
N LEU A 645 -29.48 -27.34 11.79
CA LEU A 645 -29.39 -28.59 11.04
C LEU A 645 -29.27 -29.80 11.99
N GLY A 646 -29.66 -30.98 11.52
CA GLY A 646 -29.50 -32.23 12.25
C GLY A 646 -28.06 -32.69 12.34
N GLY A 647 -27.73 -33.40 13.42
CA GLY A 647 -26.39 -33.96 13.63
C GLY A 647 -26.37 -34.94 14.80
N LYS A 648 -25.28 -35.71 14.91
CA LYS A 648 -25.12 -36.68 16.00
C LYS A 648 -25.22 -35.98 17.36
N GLY A 649 -26.06 -36.48 18.25
CA GLY A 649 -26.22 -35.89 19.59
C GLY A 649 -27.04 -34.59 19.66
N VAL A 650 -27.64 -34.15 18.54
CA VAL A 650 -28.61 -33.04 18.52
C VAL A 650 -30.02 -33.60 18.78
N PRO A 651 -30.77 -33.08 19.76
CA PRO A 651 -32.15 -33.48 20.02
C PRO A 651 -33.12 -33.16 18.86
N GLY A 652 -34.21 -33.93 18.74
CA GLY A 652 -35.35 -33.55 17.88
C GLY A 652 -35.32 -34.01 16.42
N ASN A 653 -34.35 -34.83 16.00
CA ASN A 653 -34.24 -35.38 14.63
C ASN A 653 -34.41 -34.33 13.52
N LEU A 654 -33.64 -33.24 13.64
CA LEU A 654 -33.69 -32.09 12.74
C LEU A 654 -33.24 -32.45 11.30
N PRO A 655 -33.71 -31.71 10.27
CA PRO A 655 -33.36 -31.96 8.89
C PRO A 655 -31.89 -31.60 8.57
N GLU A 656 -31.34 -32.19 7.52
CA GLU A 656 -29.98 -31.87 7.04
C GLU A 656 -29.90 -30.61 6.15
N ALA A 657 -31.06 -30.04 5.80
CA ALA A 657 -31.17 -28.76 5.10
C ALA A 657 -32.52 -28.10 5.45
N VAL A 658 -32.51 -26.77 5.51
CA VAL A 658 -33.72 -25.95 5.62
C VAL A 658 -33.76 -25.03 4.40
N ARG A 659 -34.82 -25.14 3.60
CA ARG A 659 -34.91 -24.49 2.28
C ARG A 659 -36.04 -23.47 2.23
N GLY A 660 -35.89 -22.49 1.35
CA GLY A 660 -36.94 -21.56 0.99
C GLY A 660 -37.17 -20.45 2.02
N ILE A 661 -36.21 -20.13 2.87
CA ILE A 661 -36.30 -19.03 3.84
C ILE A 661 -36.55 -17.73 3.06
N LYS A 662 -37.76 -17.18 3.18
CA LYS A 662 -38.24 -16.12 2.30
C LYS A 662 -37.53 -14.79 2.58
N VAL A 663 -37.03 -14.15 1.53
CA VAL A 663 -36.42 -12.79 1.60
C VAL A 663 -37.30 -11.77 0.87
N GLY A 664 -37.63 -12.06 -0.40
CA GLY A 664 -38.59 -11.33 -1.21
C GLY A 664 -38.27 -9.85 -1.44
N ARG A 665 -36.98 -9.48 -1.51
CA ARG A 665 -36.55 -8.08 -1.71
C ARG A 665 -35.14 -7.98 -2.30
N LYS A 666 -34.81 -6.78 -2.79
CA LYS A 666 -33.45 -6.39 -3.19
C LYS A 666 -32.63 -6.00 -1.96
N ALA A 667 -31.32 -6.27 -1.99
CA ALA A 667 -30.41 -5.92 -0.92
C ALA A 667 -28.98 -5.79 -1.46
N ASP A 668 -28.19 -4.85 -0.96
CA ASP A 668 -26.74 -4.74 -1.24
C ASP A 668 -25.93 -5.74 -0.42
N ALA A 669 -26.44 -6.17 0.74
CA ALA A 669 -25.84 -7.21 1.55
C ALA A 669 -26.86 -7.97 2.41
N LEU A 670 -26.42 -9.14 2.87
CA LEU A 670 -27.09 -9.92 3.91
C LEU A 670 -26.15 -10.07 5.12
N PHE A 671 -26.73 -9.99 6.30
CA PHE A 671 -26.08 -10.26 7.58
C PHE A 671 -26.72 -11.49 8.22
N PHE A 672 -25.88 -12.44 8.63
CA PHE A 672 -26.31 -13.69 9.25
C PHE A 672 -25.82 -13.72 10.69
N LEU A 673 -26.75 -13.76 11.64
CA LEU A 673 -26.44 -14.03 13.03
C LEU A 673 -26.50 -15.54 13.25
N HIS A 674 -25.35 -16.18 13.47
CA HIS A 674 -25.24 -17.64 13.50
C HIS A 674 -24.17 -18.12 14.47
N THR A 675 -24.17 -19.41 14.74
CA THR A 675 -23.18 -20.10 15.56
C THR A 675 -23.19 -21.59 15.21
N ALA A 676 -22.24 -22.38 15.71
CA ALA A 676 -22.23 -23.82 15.48
C ALA A 676 -21.74 -24.58 16.72
N ARG A 677 -22.06 -25.87 16.80
CA ARG A 677 -21.28 -26.80 17.63
C ARG A 677 -20.14 -27.37 16.80
N MET A 678 -18.90 -27.17 17.22
CA MET A 678 -17.73 -27.73 16.52
C MET A 678 -17.37 -29.13 17.03
N ASP A 679 -17.58 -30.13 16.20
CA ASP A 679 -17.26 -31.53 16.51
C ASP A 679 -15.81 -31.89 16.14
N ARG A 680 -15.22 -31.18 15.17
CA ARG A 680 -13.83 -31.39 14.73
C ARG A 680 -13.19 -30.09 14.22
N ARG A 681 -12.22 -29.57 14.97
CA ARG A 681 -11.40 -28.41 14.58
C ARG A 681 -10.26 -28.78 13.62
N ARG A 682 -9.64 -27.77 13.02
CA ARG A 682 -8.40 -27.87 12.23
C ARG A 682 -7.25 -28.30 13.14
N SER A 683 -6.43 -29.22 12.64
CA SER A 683 -5.19 -29.59 13.32
C SER A 683 -4.10 -28.54 13.10
N PRO A 684 -3.01 -28.52 13.90
CA PRO A 684 -1.87 -27.63 13.64
C PRO A 684 -1.29 -27.77 12.23
N ARG A 685 -1.34 -28.99 11.66
CA ARG A 685 -0.92 -29.24 10.27
C ARG A 685 -1.89 -28.63 9.26
N ASP A 686 -3.19 -28.69 9.52
CA ASP A 686 -4.18 -28.06 8.64
C ASP A 686 -4.01 -26.54 8.62
N LEU A 687 -3.70 -25.93 9.77
CA LEU A 687 -3.37 -24.50 9.86
C LEU A 687 -2.08 -24.16 9.09
N ALA A 688 -1.03 -24.98 9.22
CA ALA A 688 0.23 -24.77 8.49
C ALA A 688 0.08 -24.92 6.97
N ASP A 689 -0.81 -25.80 6.52
CA ASP A 689 -1.12 -26.05 5.11
C ASP A 689 -2.20 -25.08 4.55
N ASP A 690 -2.70 -24.11 5.33
CA ASP A 690 -3.87 -23.26 5.06
C ASP A 690 -5.10 -24.04 4.55
N LYS A 691 -5.35 -25.23 5.11
CA LYS A 691 -6.50 -26.05 4.73
C LYS A 691 -7.80 -25.47 5.28
N ARG A 692 -8.80 -25.41 4.41
CA ARG A 692 -10.13 -24.89 4.68
C ARG A 692 -11.17 -26.00 4.55
N TYR A 693 -12.21 -25.94 5.37
CA TYR A 693 -13.26 -26.95 5.43
C TYR A 693 -14.63 -26.28 5.37
N VAL A 694 -15.37 -26.51 4.29
CA VAL A 694 -16.69 -25.93 4.09
C VAL A 694 -17.72 -26.78 4.81
N MET A 695 -18.15 -26.34 5.99
CA MET A 695 -19.06 -27.13 6.84
C MET A 695 -20.52 -26.95 6.49
N ALA A 696 -20.89 -25.76 6.04
CA ALA A 696 -22.27 -25.41 5.72
C ALA A 696 -22.28 -24.36 4.61
N ARG A 697 -23.46 -24.13 4.04
CA ARG A 697 -23.66 -23.15 2.97
C ARG A 697 -24.96 -22.42 3.17
N TYR A 698 -24.95 -21.13 2.84
CA TYR A 698 -26.18 -20.46 2.45
C TYR A 698 -26.29 -20.45 0.92
N VAL A 699 -27.43 -20.89 0.39
CA VAL A 699 -27.72 -20.81 -1.05
C VAL A 699 -28.75 -19.72 -1.27
N VAL A 700 -28.32 -18.62 -1.89
CA VAL A 700 -29.16 -17.46 -2.20
C VAL A 700 -29.79 -17.68 -3.57
N HIS A 701 -31.11 -17.68 -3.63
CA HIS A 701 -31.89 -17.84 -4.87
C HIS A 701 -32.45 -16.50 -5.31
N TYR A 702 -32.13 -16.07 -6.53
CA TYR A 702 -32.66 -14.83 -7.11
C TYR A 702 -33.98 -15.07 -7.84
N ALA A 703 -34.79 -14.02 -7.96
CA ALA A 703 -36.08 -14.07 -8.67
C ALA A 703 -35.96 -14.40 -10.17
N ASP A 704 -34.80 -14.15 -10.78
CA ASP A 704 -34.51 -14.47 -12.18
C ASP A 704 -33.99 -15.91 -12.40
N GLY A 705 -33.97 -16.72 -11.35
CA GLY A 705 -33.59 -18.13 -11.42
C GLY A 705 -32.10 -18.42 -11.24
N GLN A 706 -31.24 -17.41 -11.13
CA GLN A 706 -29.83 -17.63 -10.78
C GLN A 706 -29.66 -17.88 -9.28
N THR A 707 -28.48 -18.36 -8.88
CA THR A 707 -28.12 -18.58 -7.48
C THR A 707 -26.74 -18.03 -7.16
N ALA A 708 -26.50 -17.72 -5.88
CA ALA A 708 -25.19 -17.47 -5.32
C ALA A 708 -24.98 -18.37 -4.09
N VAL A 709 -23.79 -18.93 -3.95
CA VAL A 709 -23.42 -19.81 -2.82
C VAL A 709 -22.50 -19.05 -1.88
N ILE A 710 -22.83 -19.09 -0.60
CA ILE A 710 -22.01 -18.56 0.49
C ILE A 710 -21.50 -19.77 1.28
N ASP A 711 -20.25 -20.14 1.03
CA ASP A 711 -19.59 -21.18 1.83
C ASP A 711 -19.35 -20.67 3.26
N LEU A 712 -19.61 -21.54 4.24
CA LEU A 712 -19.28 -21.32 5.64
C LEU A 712 -18.10 -22.24 5.99
N GLU A 713 -16.90 -21.67 5.95
CA GLU A 713 -15.69 -22.36 6.35
C GLU A 713 -15.59 -22.41 7.88
N ALA A 714 -15.42 -23.61 8.44
CA ALA A 714 -15.28 -23.79 9.88
C ALA A 714 -14.05 -23.03 10.42
N GLU A 715 -14.21 -22.32 11.53
CA GLU A 715 -13.19 -21.50 12.20
C GLU A 715 -12.71 -20.30 11.36
N ILE A 716 -13.46 -19.94 10.31
CA ILE A 716 -13.22 -18.77 9.47
C ILE A 716 -14.50 -17.94 9.38
N ASP A 717 -15.60 -18.54 8.92
CA ASP A 717 -16.89 -17.88 8.74
C ASP A 717 -17.88 -18.15 9.87
N ILE A 718 -17.63 -19.21 10.64
CA ILE A 718 -18.46 -19.66 11.76
C ILE A 718 -17.58 -20.47 12.71
N ASP A 719 -17.76 -20.33 14.02
CA ASP A 719 -17.05 -21.13 15.02
C ASP A 719 -18.00 -21.59 16.14
N ASP A 720 -17.44 -22.30 17.11
CA ASP A 720 -18.12 -22.94 18.22
C ASP A 720 -18.93 -21.96 19.06
N TYR A 721 -20.07 -22.42 19.57
CA TYR A 721 -21.02 -21.62 20.33
C TYR A 721 -20.60 -21.44 21.80
N HIS A 722 -19.65 -22.23 22.29
CA HIS A 722 -19.19 -22.23 23.67
C HIS A 722 -17.66 -22.37 23.83
N PRO A 723 -16.84 -21.51 23.19
CA PRO A 723 -15.40 -21.55 23.36
C PRO A 723 -14.99 -21.22 24.81
N GLU A 724 -13.78 -21.63 25.19
CA GLU A 724 -13.14 -21.22 26.45
C GLU A 724 -12.78 -19.74 26.40
N THR A 725 -12.21 -19.28 25.29
CA THR A 725 -11.88 -17.88 25.06
C THR A 725 -12.56 -17.41 23.76
N PRO A 726 -13.49 -16.45 23.82
CA PRO A 726 -14.08 -15.89 22.61
C PRO A 726 -13.02 -15.14 21.81
N GLN A 727 -12.97 -15.37 20.51
CA GLN A 727 -12.02 -14.74 19.61
C GLN A 727 -12.71 -14.34 18.30
N PRO A 728 -12.32 -13.20 17.70
CA PRO A 728 -12.80 -12.82 16.39
C PRO A 728 -12.28 -13.78 15.31
N ILE A 729 -13.06 -13.99 14.26
CA ILE A 729 -12.70 -14.87 13.15
C ILE A 729 -12.70 -14.10 11.82
N PRO A 730 -11.89 -14.51 10.81
CA PRO A 730 -11.71 -13.72 9.59
C PRO A 730 -13.00 -13.37 8.82
N GLY A 731 -13.99 -14.27 8.82
CA GLY A 731 -15.21 -14.18 8.03
C GLY A 731 -16.44 -13.69 8.78
N ALA A 732 -16.38 -13.50 10.10
CA ALA A 732 -17.53 -13.07 10.91
C ALA A 732 -17.12 -12.32 12.19
N GLN A 733 -17.92 -11.31 12.56
CA GLN A 733 -17.70 -10.52 13.78
C GLN A 733 -18.24 -11.22 15.03
N LEU A 734 -17.60 -11.04 16.17
CA LEU A 734 -18.21 -11.35 17.46
C LEU A 734 -19.44 -10.45 17.68
N ALA A 735 -20.62 -11.07 17.74
CA ALA A 735 -21.90 -10.35 17.73
C ALA A 735 -22.57 -10.34 19.09
N TRP A 736 -22.49 -11.47 19.82
CA TRP A 736 -22.96 -11.60 21.19
C TRP A 736 -22.04 -12.55 21.95
N VAL A 737 -21.63 -12.12 23.15
CA VAL A 737 -20.71 -12.86 24.02
C VAL A 737 -21.29 -12.84 25.44
N LYS A 738 -21.43 -14.01 26.06
CA LYS A 738 -21.89 -14.12 27.46
C LYS A 738 -21.20 -15.26 28.20
N PRO A 739 -20.43 -15.00 29.27
CA PRO A 739 -19.88 -16.07 30.10
C PRO A 739 -20.97 -16.98 30.67
N TYR A 740 -20.74 -18.29 30.65
CA TYR A 740 -21.63 -19.24 31.32
C TYR A 740 -21.42 -19.21 32.85
N PRO A 741 -22.40 -19.67 33.64
CA PRO A 741 -22.32 -19.62 35.12
C PRO A 741 -21.14 -20.35 35.74
N ASP A 742 -20.54 -21.32 35.04
CA ASP A 742 -19.34 -22.03 35.51
C ASP A 742 -18.05 -21.20 35.35
N GLY A 743 -18.09 -20.13 34.56
CA GLY A 743 -16.93 -19.31 34.24
C GLY A 743 -15.89 -19.98 33.35
N GLU A 744 -16.12 -21.21 32.88
CA GLU A 744 -15.17 -21.97 32.06
C GLU A 744 -15.38 -21.73 30.57
N ARG A 745 -16.63 -21.49 30.16
CA ARG A 745 -17.03 -21.35 28.76
C ARG A 745 -17.82 -20.06 28.55
N THR A 746 -17.88 -19.62 27.30
CA THR A 746 -18.57 -18.39 26.93
C THR A 746 -19.51 -18.64 25.76
N ALA A 747 -20.79 -18.27 25.87
CA ALA A 747 -21.75 -18.30 24.78
C ALA A 747 -21.35 -17.29 23.68
N VAL A 748 -21.25 -17.72 22.42
CA VAL A 748 -20.81 -16.85 21.31
C VAL A 748 -21.69 -16.98 20.06
N ALA A 749 -22.29 -15.87 19.64
CA ALA A 749 -22.88 -15.71 18.31
C ALA A 749 -21.98 -14.85 17.42
N TYR A 750 -21.89 -15.22 16.15
CA TYR A 750 -21.13 -14.51 15.13
C TYR A 750 -22.06 -13.79 14.16
N CYS A 751 -21.63 -12.65 13.63
CA CYS A 751 -22.31 -11.91 12.57
C CYS A 751 -21.48 -11.98 11.28
N LYS A 752 -21.94 -12.78 10.32
CA LYS A 752 -21.33 -12.85 8.99
C LYS A 752 -21.98 -11.86 8.05
N GLN A 753 -21.18 -10.99 7.43
CA GLN A 753 -21.61 -10.16 6.31
C GLN A 753 -21.37 -10.89 4.99
N TRP A 754 -22.31 -10.76 4.05
CA TRP A 754 -22.13 -11.13 2.66
C TRP A 754 -22.60 -10.00 1.75
N ASN A 755 -21.70 -9.51 0.89
CA ASN A 755 -22.02 -8.49 -0.09
C ASN A 755 -22.67 -9.15 -1.31
N ASN A 756 -23.86 -8.67 -1.68
CA ASN A 756 -24.63 -9.22 -2.78
C ASN A 756 -23.96 -8.83 -4.11
N PRO A 757 -23.50 -9.78 -4.95
CA PRO A 757 -22.94 -9.48 -6.26
C PRO A 757 -23.99 -8.96 -7.26
N ARG A 758 -25.28 -9.07 -6.94
CA ARG A 758 -26.42 -8.70 -7.79
C ARG A 758 -27.42 -7.85 -6.99
N PRO A 759 -27.03 -6.66 -6.51
CA PRO A 759 -27.85 -5.85 -5.61
C PRO A 759 -29.18 -5.39 -6.25
N ASP A 760 -29.20 -5.27 -7.58
CA ASP A 760 -30.37 -4.78 -8.31
C ASP A 760 -31.39 -5.89 -8.63
N VAL A 761 -31.10 -7.16 -8.30
CA VAL A 761 -31.98 -8.32 -8.51
C VAL A 761 -32.59 -8.75 -7.18
N GLU A 762 -33.90 -9.04 -7.18
CA GLU A 762 -34.58 -9.51 -5.98
C GLU A 762 -34.03 -10.87 -5.52
N ILE A 763 -33.71 -10.96 -4.24
CA ILE A 763 -33.42 -12.23 -3.56
C ILE A 763 -34.77 -12.84 -3.17
N ARG A 764 -35.10 -13.99 -3.77
CA ARG A 764 -36.34 -14.72 -3.53
C ARG A 764 -36.30 -15.42 -2.18
N SER A 765 -35.27 -16.24 -1.97
CA SER A 765 -35.16 -17.10 -0.80
C SER A 765 -33.71 -17.51 -0.52
N ILE A 766 -33.47 -18.02 0.70
CA ILE A 766 -32.19 -18.57 1.13
C ILE A 766 -32.41 -20.01 1.62
N ASP A 767 -31.47 -20.90 1.33
CA ASP A 767 -31.38 -22.22 1.94
C ASP A 767 -30.18 -22.27 2.90
N LEU A 768 -30.30 -23.00 4.01
CA LEU A 768 -29.19 -23.43 4.85
C LEU A 768 -29.00 -24.94 4.69
N GLU A 769 -27.82 -25.37 4.25
CA GLU A 769 -27.49 -26.77 4.02
C GLU A 769 -26.06 -27.12 4.43
N TYR A 770 -25.76 -28.41 4.62
CA TYR A 770 -24.39 -28.86 4.86
C TYR A 770 -23.49 -28.68 3.63
N GLY A 771 -22.25 -28.31 3.90
CA GLY A 771 -21.16 -28.38 2.93
C GLY A 771 -20.57 -29.79 2.83
N PRO A 772 -19.53 -29.98 2.00
CA PRO A 772 -18.86 -31.27 1.85
C PRO A 772 -18.17 -31.75 3.13
N ASP A 773 -17.77 -30.84 4.03
CA ASP A 773 -16.96 -31.15 5.20
C ASP A 773 -17.78 -31.05 6.50
N ARG A 774 -18.47 -32.12 6.91
CA ARG A 774 -19.21 -32.13 8.18
C ARG A 774 -18.29 -32.04 9.40
N ARG A 775 -18.00 -30.80 9.83
CA ARG A 775 -17.12 -30.46 10.96
C ARG A 775 -17.87 -30.15 12.26
N GLY A 776 -19.19 -30.06 12.20
CA GLY A 776 -20.03 -29.66 13.31
C GLY A 776 -21.48 -29.50 12.88
N VAL A 777 -22.28 -28.82 13.71
CA VAL A 777 -23.70 -28.55 13.45
C VAL A 777 -23.95 -27.04 13.47
N PRO A 778 -24.39 -26.42 12.37
CA PRO A 778 -24.68 -24.99 12.32
C PRO A 778 -26.09 -24.66 12.86
N ALA A 779 -26.22 -23.47 13.44
CA ALA A 779 -27.48 -22.85 13.84
C ALA A 779 -27.53 -21.39 13.39
N LEU A 780 -28.65 -21.00 12.79
CA LEU A 780 -28.96 -19.65 12.34
C LEU A 780 -30.02 -19.04 13.29
N LEU A 781 -29.68 -17.88 13.83
CA LEU A 781 -30.45 -17.17 14.85
C LEU A 781 -31.30 -16.04 14.25
N ALA A 782 -30.78 -15.32 13.25
CA ALA A 782 -31.48 -14.26 12.54
C ALA A 782 -30.77 -13.90 11.22
N ILE A 783 -31.51 -13.27 10.29
CA ILE A 783 -30.97 -12.69 9.05
C ILE A 783 -31.45 -11.24 8.95
N THR A 784 -30.60 -10.34 8.46
CA THR A 784 -30.96 -8.96 8.12
C THR A 784 -30.48 -8.62 6.71
N ALA A 785 -31.37 -8.05 5.90
CA ALA A 785 -31.01 -7.46 4.61
C ALA A 785 -30.62 -5.99 4.79
N ALA A 786 -29.61 -5.52 4.06
CA ALA A 786 -29.23 -4.12 4.03
C ALA A 786 -29.21 -3.57 2.61
N GLY A 787 -29.67 -2.33 2.46
CA GLY A 787 -29.58 -1.54 1.22
C GLY A 787 -28.90 -0.21 1.47
N LEU A 788 -28.02 0.18 0.55
CA LEU A 788 -27.52 1.55 0.46
C LEU A 788 -28.64 2.41 -0.15
N ASP A 789 -28.85 3.61 0.42
CA ASP A 789 -29.85 4.56 -0.07
C ASP A 789 -29.46 5.19 -1.41
#